data_AF-A0A3A8ZUP7-F1
#
_entry.id   AF-A0A3A8ZUP7-F1
#
_cell.length_a   1.000
_cell.length_b   1.000
_cell.length_c   1.000
_cell.angle_alpha   90.00
_cell.angle_beta   90.00
_cell.angle_gamma   90.00
#
_symmetry.space_group_name_H-M   'P 1'
#
loop_
_entity.id
_entity.type
_entity.pdbx_description
1 polymer ?
#
loop_
_entity_poly.entity_id
_entity_poly.type
_entity_poly.pdbx_seq_one_letter_code
_entity_poly.pdbx_strand_id
1 'polypeptide(L)'
;MLYTERQQLTIINLEEDEEKVAVAKLKNVLERRPSNMIYCETKGRLAGIISTGDILRARRENLDAVQVNREFISLYEGECGKAKRIFKEKQGINALPIVTQEKVLTGEYIRWDELLEVTYELNIGKDRLSSALKDRRHILLVRPNEIAAQRQRIFEQFKEYLSLHGVGYSCINHSEVSEYLNPDKNDRVVFVDENELRACLTLLGFIFAEDYEGFHKLQTYRNILKYDLDCNDERCAQYLENLCEKGIRVLGLLFEESEYARHIEEEIYSKYAAVGEKPSSKLSKSMYREFFDDLYSEEYAEQICNMPFACINNIGVLSLKDCQSPYYNVVNGERKTDCQPAQTGDIKNIYFFGPCYMYGHYVEDKNTIESFLQRLFCDTGISARVVNYGCLDTNINNKYLTRIAVTQFKMGDVVVVGSLPKGIKGVDYLDLNCVLEKHNVKARWLADWTGHCNHKVNQLYADAIYDALVPILEEKVENGGELVQKDENFIKFMYLDRYFRSFDFSRYQKIGSIVMNCNPFTYGHRYLIEEALKRIDYLIIFVVEEDKSLFPFWERITMIQKGVSDLENVMVVPSGMFIVSQMSFPEYFIKQTSDDIVEHTEQDIRTFAEKIAPQLGIKYRFVGEEPYDEITNQYNLAMKKVLPQYGMELIEIPRKEADGKYISASSVRRYMEENNREKLVALLPKTTRKLLGII
;
A
#
# COMPACT_ATOMS: atom_id res chain seq x y z
N MET A 1 -15.01 3.05 -2.89
CA MET A 1 -16.15 3.94 -3.22
C MET A 1 -17.36 3.34 -2.57
N LEU A 2 -17.96 4.05 -1.62
CA LEU A 2 -19.07 3.54 -0.83
C LEU A 2 -20.41 4.13 -1.31
N TYR A 3 -21.47 3.32 -1.34
CA TYR A 3 -22.85 3.79 -1.51
C TYR A 3 -23.47 4.07 -0.14
N THR A 4 -24.08 5.26 0.02
CA THR A 4 -24.76 5.69 1.24
C THR A 4 -26.24 5.97 0.96
N GLU A 5 -27.11 5.39 1.77
CA GLU A 5 -28.57 5.55 1.66
C GLU A 5 -29.04 6.92 2.16
N ARG A 6 -30.14 7.46 1.59
CA ARG A 6 -30.71 8.80 1.91
C ARG A 6 -30.79 9.10 3.41
N GLN A 7 -31.19 8.13 4.24
CA GLN A 7 -31.44 8.34 5.67
C GLN A 7 -30.18 8.79 6.42
N GLN A 8 -29.00 8.46 5.89
CA GLN A 8 -27.71 8.77 6.49
C GLN A 8 -27.15 10.13 5.98
N LEU A 9 -27.84 10.78 5.04
CA LEU A 9 -27.37 12.03 4.44
C LEU A 9 -27.72 13.24 5.30
N THR A 10 -26.94 14.30 5.12
CA THR A 10 -27.19 15.61 5.69
C THR A 10 -27.99 16.45 4.70
N ILE A 11 -29.26 16.68 5.01
CA ILE A 11 -30.21 17.33 4.10
C ILE A 11 -30.80 18.56 4.81
N ILE A 12 -30.88 19.68 4.10
CA ILE A 12 -31.57 20.89 4.54
C ILE A 12 -32.67 21.26 3.55
N ASN A 13 -33.76 21.84 4.05
CA ASN A 13 -34.79 22.42 3.21
C ASN A 13 -34.49 23.91 2.96
N LEU A 14 -34.65 24.31 1.71
CA LEU A 14 -34.59 25.69 1.25
C LEU A 14 -35.99 26.26 1.10
N GLU A 15 -36.14 27.55 1.38
CA GLU A 15 -37.32 28.32 0.96
C GLU A 15 -37.35 28.47 -0.57
N GLU A 16 -38.52 28.73 -1.16
CA GLU A 16 -38.60 29.02 -2.60
C GLU A 16 -37.75 30.27 -2.89
N ASP A 17 -36.83 30.15 -3.86
CA ASP A 17 -35.86 31.18 -4.26
C ASP A 17 -34.66 31.42 -3.31
N GLU A 18 -34.46 30.61 -2.25
CA GLU A 18 -33.24 30.70 -1.41
C GLU A 18 -31.99 30.29 -2.22
N GLU A 19 -31.10 31.25 -2.51
CA GLU A 19 -29.85 31.03 -3.26
C GLU A 19 -28.62 30.87 -2.36
N LYS A 20 -28.70 31.36 -1.13
CA LYS A 20 -27.61 31.34 -0.16
C LYS A 20 -28.11 30.83 1.18
N VAL A 21 -27.28 30.07 1.88
CA VAL A 21 -27.59 29.56 3.22
C VAL A 21 -26.65 30.21 4.23
N ALA A 22 -27.22 30.80 5.29
CA ALA A 22 -26.45 31.44 6.34
C ALA A 22 -25.44 30.47 6.98
N VAL A 23 -24.21 30.94 7.20
CA VAL A 23 -23.13 30.17 7.82
C VAL A 23 -23.54 29.62 9.19
N ALA A 24 -24.29 30.40 9.99
CA ALA A 24 -24.80 29.96 11.29
C ALA A 24 -25.76 28.75 11.18
N LYS A 25 -26.60 28.70 10.14
CA LYS A 25 -27.49 27.56 9.86
C LYS A 25 -26.67 26.32 9.48
N LEU A 26 -25.65 26.48 8.64
CA LEU A 26 -24.75 25.39 8.24
C LEU A 26 -23.93 24.85 9.41
N LYS A 27 -23.44 25.73 10.30
CA LYS A 27 -22.74 25.34 11.54
C LYS A 27 -23.62 24.43 12.39
N ASN A 28 -24.86 24.82 12.67
CA ASN A 28 -25.81 24.02 13.45
C ASN A 28 -26.09 22.65 12.81
N VAL A 29 -26.22 22.63 11.48
CA VAL A 29 -26.45 21.41 10.71
C VAL A 29 -25.27 20.45 10.83
N LEU A 30 -24.04 20.94 10.63
CA LEU A 30 -22.82 20.12 10.71
C LEU A 30 -22.52 19.65 12.14
N GLU A 31 -22.83 20.45 13.17
CA GLU A 31 -22.72 20.03 14.58
C GLU A 31 -23.64 18.83 14.88
N ARG A 32 -24.83 18.80 14.27
CA ARG A 32 -25.81 17.72 14.47
C ARG A 32 -25.60 16.53 13.56
N ARG A 33 -25.17 16.77 12.32
CA ARG A 33 -24.93 15.76 11.28
C ARG A 33 -23.65 16.10 10.51
N PRO A 34 -22.48 15.75 11.05
CA PRO A 34 -21.20 15.96 10.38
C PRO A 34 -21.18 15.25 9.03
N SER A 35 -20.91 15.99 7.97
CA SER A 35 -20.78 15.46 6.61
C SER A 35 -19.94 16.39 5.73
N ASN A 36 -19.18 15.82 4.80
CA ASN A 36 -18.46 16.57 3.77
C ASN A 36 -19.43 17.27 2.79
N MET A 37 -20.65 16.76 2.65
CA MET A 37 -21.68 17.30 1.77
C MET A 37 -23.00 17.55 2.51
N ILE A 38 -23.62 18.69 2.20
CA ILE A 38 -24.97 19.07 2.60
C ILE A 38 -25.83 19.17 1.34
N TYR A 39 -26.92 18.42 1.32
CA TYR A 39 -27.88 18.42 0.21
C TYR A 39 -29.01 19.40 0.48
N CYS A 40 -29.30 20.27 -0.48
CA CYS A 40 -30.29 21.32 -0.36
C CYS A 40 -31.54 20.95 -1.16
N GLU A 41 -32.69 20.82 -0.51
CA GLU A 41 -33.95 20.43 -1.14
C GLU A 41 -34.97 21.57 -1.16
N THR A 42 -35.75 21.64 -2.25
CA THR A 42 -36.93 22.50 -2.36
C THR A 42 -38.12 21.62 -2.77
N LYS A 43 -39.20 21.63 -1.98
CA LYS A 43 -40.39 20.80 -2.22
C LYS A 43 -40.07 19.30 -2.41
N GLY A 44 -39.10 18.78 -1.65
CA GLY A 44 -38.67 17.38 -1.69
C GLY A 44 -37.82 16.98 -2.91
N ARG A 45 -37.34 17.97 -3.68
CA ARG A 45 -36.43 17.75 -4.83
C ARG A 45 -35.08 18.37 -4.57
N LEU A 46 -34.01 17.69 -5.00
CA LEU A 46 -32.65 18.19 -4.89
C LEU A 46 -32.48 19.45 -5.75
N ALA A 47 -32.25 20.57 -5.08
CA ALA A 47 -32.12 21.89 -5.69
C ALA A 47 -30.66 22.35 -5.80
N GLY A 48 -29.79 21.85 -4.92
CA GLY A 48 -28.37 22.22 -4.87
C GLY A 48 -27.58 21.43 -3.84
N ILE A 49 -26.28 21.68 -3.80
CA ILE A 49 -25.35 21.09 -2.83
C ILE A 49 -24.46 22.18 -2.20
N ILE A 50 -23.99 21.93 -0.99
CA ILE A 50 -22.97 22.72 -0.31
C ILE A 50 -21.93 21.75 0.24
N SER A 51 -20.67 21.91 -0.17
CA SER A 51 -19.55 21.16 0.39
C SER A 51 -18.90 21.90 1.56
N THR A 52 -18.18 21.17 2.41
CA THR A 52 -17.24 21.75 3.39
C THR A 52 -16.26 22.75 2.77
N GLY A 53 -15.81 22.49 1.53
CA GLY A 53 -14.97 23.41 0.78
C GLY A 53 -15.67 24.72 0.38
N ASP A 54 -16.97 24.70 0.08
CA ASP A 54 -17.75 25.92 -0.17
C ASP A 54 -17.84 26.78 1.09
N ILE A 55 -18.06 26.13 2.24
CA ILE A 55 -18.14 26.81 3.54
C ILE A 55 -16.80 27.46 3.89
N LEU A 56 -15.68 26.73 3.72
CA LEU A 56 -14.34 27.27 3.98
C LEU A 56 -14.00 28.45 3.06
N ARG A 57 -14.34 28.37 1.76
CA ARG A 57 -14.15 29.49 0.82
C ARG A 57 -14.94 30.72 1.24
N ALA A 58 -16.22 30.56 1.54
CA ALA A 58 -17.07 31.66 2.00
C ALA A 58 -16.49 32.32 3.26
N ARG A 59 -15.95 31.52 4.18
CA ARG A 59 -15.26 32.02 5.37
C ARG A 59 -13.99 32.82 5.03
N ARG A 60 -13.12 32.33 4.14
CA ARG A 60 -11.91 33.04 3.70
C ARG A 60 -12.24 34.41 3.10
N GLU A 61 -13.39 34.51 2.44
CA GLU A 61 -13.91 35.74 1.86
C GLU A 61 -14.72 36.59 2.87
N ASN A 62 -14.79 36.19 4.14
CA ASN A 62 -15.57 36.82 5.21
C ASN A 62 -17.06 36.98 4.89
N LEU A 63 -17.64 36.01 4.17
CA LEU A 63 -19.07 35.98 3.86
C LEU A 63 -19.87 35.37 5.03
N ASP A 64 -21.07 35.90 5.26
CA ASP A 64 -22.02 35.44 6.28
C ASP A 64 -22.97 34.34 5.76
N ALA A 65 -22.96 34.10 4.46
CA ALA A 65 -23.76 33.08 3.79
C ALA A 65 -22.98 32.38 2.67
N VAL A 66 -23.30 31.12 2.44
CA VAL A 66 -22.67 30.27 1.41
C VAL A 66 -23.62 30.13 0.23
N GLN A 67 -23.12 30.38 -0.98
CA GLN A 67 -23.87 30.15 -2.20
C GLN A 67 -24.21 28.68 -2.36
N VAL A 68 -25.48 28.37 -2.62
CA VAL A 68 -25.91 27.02 -2.97
C VAL A 68 -25.38 26.69 -4.35
N ASN A 69 -24.54 25.65 -4.47
CA ASN A 69 -24.07 25.19 -5.76
C ASN A 69 -25.18 24.43 -6.49
N ARG A 70 -25.66 25.01 -7.60
CA ARG A 70 -26.69 24.42 -8.48
C ARG A 70 -26.10 23.76 -9.72
N GLU A 71 -24.81 23.95 -9.96
CA GLU A 71 -24.04 23.34 -11.05
C GLU A 71 -23.23 22.15 -10.52
N PHE A 72 -23.93 21.04 -10.32
CA PHE A 72 -23.35 19.81 -9.80
C PHE A 72 -23.71 18.62 -10.67
N ILE A 73 -22.90 17.56 -10.56
CA ILE A 73 -23.14 16.30 -11.24
C ILE A 73 -23.97 15.42 -10.31
N SER A 74 -25.15 15.01 -10.77
CA SER A 74 -25.94 13.96 -10.13
C SER A 74 -25.96 12.70 -10.99
N LEU A 75 -26.23 11.58 -10.33
CA LEU A 75 -26.34 10.27 -10.94
C LEU A 75 -27.74 9.69 -10.75
N TYR A 76 -28.08 8.70 -11.56
CA TYR A 76 -29.26 7.86 -11.36
C TYR A 76 -28.89 6.57 -10.62
N GLU A 77 -29.90 5.92 -10.04
CA GLU A 77 -29.73 4.61 -9.40
C GLU A 77 -29.10 3.59 -10.37
N GLY A 78 -28.12 2.82 -9.91
CA GLY A 78 -27.37 1.87 -10.76
C GLY A 78 -26.17 2.45 -11.52
N GLU A 79 -26.00 3.77 -11.61
CA GLU A 79 -24.89 4.43 -12.35
C GLU A 79 -23.52 4.37 -11.63
N CYS A 80 -23.23 3.30 -10.88
CA CYS A 80 -21.97 3.10 -10.15
C CYS A 80 -20.72 3.12 -11.06
N GLY A 81 -20.81 2.61 -12.29
CA GLY A 81 -19.72 2.65 -13.27
C GLY A 81 -19.36 4.09 -13.69
N LYS A 82 -20.37 4.95 -13.84
CA LYS A 82 -20.21 6.38 -14.13
C LYS A 82 -19.65 7.13 -12.92
N ALA A 83 -20.09 6.79 -11.70
CA ALA A 83 -19.52 7.34 -10.48
C ALA A 83 -18.01 7.10 -10.38
N LYS A 84 -17.55 5.86 -10.58
CA LYS A 84 -16.12 5.51 -10.56
C LYS A 84 -15.31 6.27 -11.61
N ARG A 85 -15.86 6.44 -12.82
CA ARG A 85 -15.23 7.23 -13.89
C ARG A 85 -15.04 8.68 -13.49
N ILE A 86 -16.10 9.31 -12.96
CA ILE A 86 -16.05 10.70 -12.49
C ILE A 86 -15.03 10.85 -11.37
N PHE A 87 -15.00 9.95 -10.39
CA PHE A 87 -14.00 10.03 -9.32
C PHE A 87 -12.57 9.91 -9.83
N LYS A 88 -12.33 9.03 -10.82
CA LYS A 88 -11.02 8.89 -11.46
C LYS A 88 -10.60 10.15 -12.21
N GLU A 89 -11.50 10.75 -12.98
CA GLU A 89 -11.23 11.91 -13.84
C GLU A 89 -11.19 13.25 -13.07
N LYS A 90 -12.00 13.40 -12.01
CA LYS A 90 -12.21 14.66 -11.29
C LYS A 90 -11.83 14.53 -9.83
N GLN A 91 -10.55 14.68 -9.50
CA GLN A 91 -10.01 14.51 -8.14
C GLN A 91 -10.68 15.42 -7.07
N GLY A 92 -11.19 16.59 -7.46
CA GLY A 92 -11.86 17.52 -6.55
C GLY A 92 -13.30 17.13 -6.13
N ILE A 93 -13.89 16.09 -6.72
CA ILE A 93 -15.24 15.63 -6.36
C ILE A 93 -15.15 14.53 -5.30
N ASN A 94 -15.71 14.78 -4.12
CA ASN A 94 -15.66 13.83 -3.00
C ASN A 94 -16.95 12.99 -2.85
N ALA A 95 -18.08 13.48 -3.34
CA ALA A 95 -19.33 12.73 -3.36
C ALA A 95 -20.20 13.09 -4.56
N LEU A 96 -21.09 12.17 -4.93
CA LEU A 96 -22.00 12.29 -6.07
C LEU A 96 -23.43 11.94 -5.62
N PRO A 97 -24.39 12.90 -5.60
CA PRO A 97 -25.78 12.59 -5.28
C PRO A 97 -26.40 11.66 -6.30
N ILE A 98 -27.28 10.78 -5.81
CA ILE A 98 -28.08 9.87 -6.61
C ILE A 98 -29.54 10.33 -6.52
N VAL A 99 -30.17 10.52 -7.67
CA VAL A 99 -31.53 11.07 -7.78
C VAL A 99 -32.43 10.21 -8.66
N THR A 100 -33.75 10.37 -8.50
CA THR A 100 -34.76 9.87 -9.45
C THR A 100 -34.88 10.79 -10.67
N GLN A 101 -35.70 10.41 -11.65
CA GLN A 101 -36.02 11.27 -12.81
C GLN A 101 -36.69 12.59 -12.37
N GLU A 102 -37.43 12.57 -11.26
CA GLU A 102 -38.08 13.73 -10.65
C GLU A 102 -37.14 14.54 -9.73
N LYS A 103 -35.83 14.25 -9.76
CA LYS A 103 -34.80 14.88 -8.91
C LYS A 103 -34.97 14.62 -7.42
N VAL A 104 -35.63 13.55 -7.01
CA VAL A 104 -35.70 13.17 -5.60
C VAL A 104 -34.39 12.48 -5.22
N LEU A 105 -33.68 12.98 -4.21
CA LEU A 105 -32.43 12.39 -3.73
C LEU A 105 -32.69 11.04 -3.06
N THR A 106 -31.97 9.98 -3.45
CA THR A 106 -32.14 8.62 -2.92
C THR A 106 -30.90 8.09 -2.21
N GLY A 107 -29.73 8.71 -2.43
CA GLY A 107 -28.47 8.32 -1.81
C GLY A 107 -27.31 9.14 -2.37
N GLU A 108 -26.08 8.69 -2.08
CA GLU A 108 -24.86 9.22 -2.69
C GLU A 108 -23.82 8.12 -2.91
N TYR A 109 -22.86 8.36 -3.80
CA TYR A 109 -21.58 7.67 -3.76
C TYR A 109 -20.54 8.58 -3.13
N ILE A 110 -19.74 8.05 -2.21
CA ILE A 110 -18.59 8.74 -1.60
C ILE A 110 -17.31 8.14 -2.18
N ARG A 111 -16.33 9.01 -2.46
CA ARG A 111 -15.02 8.61 -2.99
C ARG A 111 -14.31 7.63 -2.05
N TRP A 112 -14.40 7.87 -0.74
CA TRP A 112 -13.62 7.17 0.28
C TRP A 112 -14.38 5.95 0.80
N ASP A 113 -13.64 4.90 1.16
CA ASP A 113 -14.18 3.60 1.56
C ASP A 113 -13.55 3.07 2.86
N GLU A 114 -13.18 4.01 3.73
CA GLU A 114 -12.37 3.72 4.91
C GLU A 114 -13.07 2.76 5.87
N LEU A 115 -14.40 2.77 5.88
CA LEU A 115 -15.18 1.91 6.76
C LEU A 115 -14.98 0.42 6.43
N LEU A 116 -14.86 0.04 5.16
CA LEU A 116 -14.63 -1.35 4.77
C LEU A 116 -13.22 -1.79 5.17
N GLU A 117 -12.23 -0.96 4.88
CA GLU A 117 -10.82 -1.17 5.24
C GLU A 117 -10.64 -1.28 6.78
N VAL A 118 -11.17 -0.33 7.55
CA VAL A 118 -11.11 -0.34 9.02
C VAL A 118 -11.80 -1.56 9.62
N THR A 119 -12.98 -1.93 9.10
CA THR A 119 -13.69 -3.13 9.58
C THR A 119 -12.83 -4.38 9.37
N TYR A 120 -12.19 -4.47 8.20
CA TYR A 120 -11.34 -5.58 7.86
C TYR A 120 -10.11 -5.67 8.79
N GLU A 121 -9.39 -4.56 8.95
CA GLU A 121 -8.19 -4.49 9.79
C GLU A 121 -8.49 -4.79 11.26
N LEU A 122 -9.64 -4.33 11.77
CA LEU A 122 -10.09 -4.67 13.12
C LEU A 122 -10.38 -6.15 13.32
N ASN A 123 -10.84 -6.84 12.27
CA ASN A 123 -11.16 -8.26 12.37
C ASN A 123 -9.90 -9.14 12.32
N ILE A 124 -8.91 -8.79 11.50
CA ILE A 124 -7.69 -9.60 11.33
C ILE A 124 -6.58 -9.20 12.30
N GLY A 125 -6.47 -7.92 12.60
CA GLY A 125 -5.50 -7.35 13.52
C GLY A 125 -6.00 -7.27 14.96
N LYS A 126 -7.10 -7.94 15.34
CA LYS A 126 -7.73 -7.77 16.66
C LYS A 126 -6.77 -8.02 17.83
N ASP A 127 -5.81 -8.93 17.67
CA ASP A 127 -4.82 -9.29 18.70
C ASP A 127 -3.47 -8.54 18.54
N ARG A 128 -3.41 -7.54 17.64
CA ARG A 128 -2.18 -6.80 17.32
C ARG A 128 -2.33 -5.32 17.63
N LEU A 129 -1.36 -4.77 18.35
CA LEU A 129 -1.31 -3.34 18.59
C LEU A 129 -0.69 -2.64 17.39
N SER A 130 -1.40 -1.67 16.82
CA SER A 130 -0.87 -0.82 15.77
C SER A 130 0.37 -0.08 16.28
N SER A 131 1.40 0.02 15.43
CA SER A 131 2.60 0.83 15.68
C SER A 131 2.23 2.27 16.08
N ALA A 132 1.18 2.82 15.47
CA ALA A 132 0.67 4.14 15.74
C ALA A 132 0.19 4.30 17.19
N LEU A 133 0.00 3.22 17.95
CA LEU A 133 -0.45 3.25 19.34
C LEU A 133 0.64 2.77 20.33
N LYS A 134 1.86 2.47 19.85
CA LYS A 134 2.97 1.98 20.69
C LYS A 134 3.46 3.01 21.71
N ASP A 135 3.37 4.29 21.37
CA ASP A 135 3.69 5.40 22.27
C ASP A 135 2.71 5.52 23.45
N ARG A 136 1.64 4.71 23.48
CA ARG A 136 0.60 4.66 24.51
C ARG A 136 -0.03 6.02 24.80
N ARG A 137 -0.03 6.93 23.81
CA ARG A 137 -0.73 8.21 23.92
C ARG A 137 -2.20 7.98 24.19
N HIS A 138 -2.80 8.86 24.99
CA HIS A 138 -4.22 8.80 25.28
C HIS A 138 -5.03 9.17 24.04
N ILE A 139 -6.06 8.37 23.75
CA ILE A 139 -6.87 8.50 22.54
C ILE A 139 -8.23 9.12 22.88
N LEU A 140 -8.56 10.22 22.23
CA LEU A 140 -9.87 10.86 22.30
C LEU A 140 -10.71 10.40 21.11
N LEU A 141 -11.62 9.46 21.36
CA LEU A 141 -12.53 8.93 20.35
C LEU A 141 -13.72 9.86 20.18
N VAL A 142 -13.87 10.40 18.97
CA VAL A 142 -15.05 11.20 18.63
C VAL A 142 -16.21 10.26 18.34
N ARG A 143 -17.34 10.45 19.04
CA ARG A 143 -18.56 9.66 18.81
C ARG A 143 -19.13 9.98 17.42
N PRO A 144 -19.34 8.95 16.57
CA PRO A 144 -20.01 9.15 15.30
C PRO A 144 -21.48 9.47 15.50
N ASN A 145 -22.12 9.95 14.44
CA ASN A 145 -23.55 10.21 14.49
C ASN A 145 -24.37 8.92 14.70
N GLU A 146 -25.34 8.94 15.62
CA GLU A 146 -26.21 7.79 15.96
C GLU A 146 -27.00 7.23 14.76
N ILE A 147 -27.24 8.04 13.72
CA ILE A 147 -28.02 7.64 12.55
C ILE A 147 -27.25 6.64 11.65
N ALA A 148 -25.92 6.63 11.75
CA ALA A 148 -25.06 5.77 10.95
C ALA A 148 -24.70 4.48 11.71
N ALA A 149 -25.60 3.48 11.69
CA ALA A 149 -25.42 2.22 12.41
C ALA A 149 -24.09 1.50 12.12
N GLN A 150 -23.55 1.64 10.91
CA GLN A 150 -22.23 1.07 10.55
C GLN A 150 -21.10 1.79 11.28
N ARG A 151 -21.10 3.13 11.32
CA ARG A 151 -20.09 3.91 12.05
C ARG A 151 -20.14 3.60 13.54
N GLN A 152 -21.34 3.50 14.12
CA GLN A 152 -21.50 3.15 15.53
C GLN A 152 -20.94 1.75 15.85
N ARG A 153 -21.17 0.77 14.96
CA ARG A 153 -20.59 -0.57 15.12
C ARG A 153 -19.06 -0.53 15.11
N ILE A 154 -18.47 0.17 14.14
CA ILE A 154 -17.02 0.29 14.01
C ILE A 154 -16.42 1.04 15.22
N PHE A 155 -17.11 2.08 15.71
CA PHE A 155 -16.73 2.80 16.94
C PHE A 155 -16.63 1.86 18.15
N GLU A 156 -17.62 0.99 18.36
CA GLU A 156 -17.57 0.00 19.45
C GLU A 156 -16.47 -1.04 19.24
N GLN A 157 -16.28 -1.54 18.01
CA GLN A 157 -15.18 -2.47 17.70
C GLN A 157 -13.81 -1.83 17.96
N PHE A 158 -13.63 -0.55 17.63
CA PHE A 158 -12.38 0.16 17.87
C PHE A 158 -12.13 0.38 19.37
N LYS A 159 -13.18 0.65 20.17
CA LYS A 159 -13.08 0.69 21.64
C LYS A 159 -12.65 -0.64 22.25
N GLU A 160 -13.24 -1.75 21.78
CA GLU A 160 -12.83 -3.08 22.20
C GLU A 160 -11.36 -3.33 21.85
N TYR A 161 -10.94 -2.95 20.65
CA TYR A 161 -9.57 -3.06 20.19
C TYR A 161 -8.58 -2.28 21.07
N LEU A 162 -8.86 -1.01 21.39
CA LEU A 162 -8.01 -0.22 22.29
C LEU A 162 -7.96 -0.83 23.71
N SER A 163 -9.11 -1.27 24.22
CA SER A 163 -9.22 -1.89 25.55
C SER A 163 -8.40 -3.18 25.63
N LEU A 164 -8.51 -4.05 24.63
CA LEU A 164 -7.81 -5.34 24.56
C LEU A 164 -6.29 -5.15 24.60
N HIS A 165 -5.80 -4.06 24.01
CA HIS A 165 -4.37 -3.76 24.03
C HIS A 165 -3.92 -2.92 25.22
N GLY A 166 -4.83 -2.43 26.07
CA GLY A 166 -4.50 -1.55 27.19
C GLY A 166 -4.08 -0.14 26.78
N VAL A 167 -4.65 0.38 25.68
CA VAL A 167 -4.47 1.79 25.28
C VAL A 167 -5.54 2.64 25.97
N GLY A 168 -5.13 3.68 26.68
CA GLY A 168 -6.05 4.60 27.33
C GLY A 168 -6.88 5.39 26.32
N TYR A 169 -8.19 5.47 26.53
CA TYR A 169 -9.06 6.30 25.70
C TYR A 169 -10.18 6.98 26.49
N SER A 170 -10.73 8.04 25.91
CA SER A 170 -11.96 8.68 26.37
C SER A 170 -12.84 9.01 25.16
N CYS A 171 -14.15 9.00 25.36
CA CYS A 171 -15.09 9.27 24.27
C CYS A 171 -15.65 10.69 24.42
N ILE A 172 -15.51 11.50 23.37
CA ILE A 172 -15.97 12.89 23.29
C ILE A 172 -16.97 13.06 22.15
N ASN A 173 -17.75 14.13 22.18
CA ASN A 173 -18.62 14.53 21.08
C ASN A 173 -17.89 15.48 20.11
N HIS A 174 -18.43 15.61 18.90
CA HIS A 174 -17.92 16.52 17.89
C HIS A 174 -17.81 17.98 18.39
N SER A 175 -18.72 18.42 19.25
CA SER A 175 -18.72 19.78 19.84
C SER A 175 -17.60 20.02 20.84
N GLU A 176 -17.05 18.97 21.44
CA GLU A 176 -16.01 19.06 22.48
C GLU A 176 -14.60 19.11 21.87
N VAL A 177 -14.44 18.80 20.58
CA VAL A 177 -13.12 18.63 19.94
C VAL A 177 -12.22 19.84 20.11
N SER A 178 -12.75 21.06 19.96
CA SER A 178 -11.96 22.31 20.07
C SER A 178 -11.29 22.48 21.43
N GLU A 179 -11.84 21.90 22.50
CA GLU A 179 -11.30 21.99 23.87
C GLU A 179 -10.02 21.16 24.06
N TYR A 180 -9.75 20.21 23.14
CA TYR A 180 -8.63 19.26 23.22
C TYR A 180 -7.53 19.51 22.19
N LEU A 181 -7.62 20.57 21.39
CA LEU A 181 -6.63 20.88 20.36
C LEU A 181 -5.42 21.69 20.85
N ASN A 182 -5.24 21.82 22.17
CA ASN A 182 -4.03 22.42 22.72
C ASN A 182 -2.77 21.67 22.18
N PRO A 183 -1.84 22.36 21.48
CA PRO A 183 -0.63 21.76 20.93
C PRO A 183 0.29 21.13 22.00
N ASP A 184 0.30 21.67 23.21
CA ASP A 184 1.16 21.20 24.30
C ASP A 184 0.69 19.86 24.90
N LYS A 185 -0.55 19.45 24.60
CA LYS A 185 -1.10 18.16 25.06
C LYS A 185 -0.84 17.08 24.03
N ASN A 186 -0.31 15.95 24.48
CA ASN A 186 0.05 14.84 23.62
C ASN A 186 -1.10 13.84 23.31
N ASP A 187 -2.36 14.30 23.34
CA ASP A 187 -3.53 13.48 23.02
C ASP A 187 -3.72 13.35 21.50
N ARG A 188 -4.29 12.25 21.02
CA ARG A 188 -4.76 12.13 19.63
C ARG A 188 -6.28 12.16 19.57
N VAL A 189 -6.84 12.94 18.65
CA VAL A 189 -8.30 13.03 18.44
C VAL A 189 -8.66 12.25 17.19
N VAL A 190 -9.53 11.26 17.33
CA VAL A 190 -9.69 10.23 16.30
C VAL A 190 -11.14 10.05 15.88
N PHE A 191 -11.37 10.12 14.57
CA PHE A 191 -12.67 10.00 13.90
C PHE A 191 -12.82 8.64 13.22
N VAL A 192 -14.07 8.19 13.05
CA VAL A 192 -14.36 6.90 12.41
C VAL A 192 -13.98 6.88 10.92
N ASP A 193 -14.15 8.00 10.24
CA ASP A 193 -13.82 8.17 8.83
C ASP A 193 -13.47 9.63 8.51
N GLU A 194 -12.87 9.83 7.35
CA GLU A 194 -12.48 11.14 6.84
C GLU A 194 -13.72 12.06 6.64
N ASN A 195 -14.94 11.53 6.44
CA ASN A 195 -16.14 12.35 6.20
C ASN A 195 -16.53 13.16 7.45
N GLU A 196 -16.48 12.52 8.62
CA GLU A 196 -16.68 13.20 9.91
C GLU A 196 -15.50 14.13 10.24
N LEU A 197 -14.26 13.71 9.96
CA LEU A 197 -13.07 14.55 10.16
C LEU A 197 -13.17 15.87 9.38
N ARG A 198 -13.57 15.85 8.11
CA ARG A 198 -13.69 17.07 7.29
C ARG A 198 -14.78 18.01 7.76
N ALA A 199 -15.91 17.44 8.16
CA ALA A 199 -16.98 18.23 8.75
C ALA A 199 -16.52 18.92 10.04
N CYS A 200 -15.78 18.18 10.89
CA CYS A 200 -15.19 18.75 12.10
C CYS A 200 -14.15 19.83 11.79
N LEU A 201 -13.22 19.60 10.86
CA LEU A 201 -12.25 20.61 10.40
C LEU A 201 -12.94 21.89 9.90
N THR A 202 -14.07 21.76 9.21
CA THR A 202 -14.86 22.91 8.77
C THR A 202 -15.43 23.70 9.95
N LEU A 203 -15.95 23.01 10.96
CA LEU A 203 -16.46 23.62 12.20
C LEU A 203 -15.34 24.29 13.01
N LEU A 204 -14.20 23.62 13.14
CA LEU A 204 -13.01 24.13 13.82
C LEU A 204 -12.41 25.34 13.11
N GLY A 205 -12.57 25.40 11.79
CA GLY A 205 -12.33 26.60 11.00
C GLY A 205 -12.94 27.81 11.71
N PHE A 206 -14.22 27.83 12.09
CA PHE A 206 -14.81 29.01 12.72
C PHE A 206 -14.18 29.47 14.04
N ILE A 207 -13.32 28.66 14.66
CA ILE A 207 -12.66 28.93 15.94
C ILE A 207 -11.19 29.28 15.72
N PHE A 208 -10.52 28.59 14.79
CA PHE A 208 -9.06 28.64 14.62
C PHE A 208 -8.65 29.13 13.23
N ALA A 209 -7.41 29.59 13.11
CA ALA A 209 -6.77 29.85 11.81
C ALA A 209 -6.55 28.53 11.05
N GLU A 210 -6.40 28.59 9.72
CA GLU A 210 -6.27 27.37 8.90
C GLU A 210 -4.96 26.62 9.13
N ASP A 211 -3.92 27.35 9.51
CA ASP A 211 -2.58 26.86 9.87
C ASP A 211 -2.44 26.55 11.37
N TYR A 212 -3.57 26.42 12.08
CA TYR A 212 -3.52 26.12 13.51
C TYR A 212 -2.84 24.79 13.79
N GLU A 213 -1.72 24.88 14.52
CA GLU A 213 -0.83 23.75 14.77
C GLU A 213 -1.57 22.53 15.34
N GLY A 214 -2.53 22.73 16.24
CA GLY A 214 -3.30 21.65 16.88
C GLY A 214 -4.04 20.71 15.92
N PHE A 215 -4.23 21.07 14.65
CA PHE A 215 -4.83 20.19 13.65
C PHE A 215 -4.02 18.93 13.34
N HIS A 216 -2.70 18.91 13.63
CA HIS A 216 -1.87 17.70 13.48
C HIS A 216 -2.32 16.52 14.36
N LYS A 217 -3.12 16.79 15.41
CA LYS A 217 -3.62 15.79 16.35
C LYS A 217 -4.83 15.01 15.82
N LEU A 218 -5.46 15.49 14.74
CA LEU A 218 -6.67 14.92 14.18
C LEU A 218 -6.34 13.79 13.21
N GLN A 219 -6.92 12.61 13.44
CA GLN A 219 -6.66 11.41 12.65
C GLN A 219 -7.95 10.60 12.45
N THR A 220 -7.97 9.69 11.48
CA THR A 220 -9.05 8.70 11.34
C THR A 220 -8.64 7.35 11.93
N TYR A 221 -9.61 6.45 12.16
CA TYR A 221 -9.32 5.06 12.52
C TYR A 221 -8.46 4.40 11.48
N ARG A 222 -8.66 4.73 10.21
CA ARG A 222 -7.79 4.29 9.14
C ARG A 222 -6.36 4.76 9.39
N ASN A 223 -6.10 6.04 9.66
CA ASN A 223 -4.72 6.49 9.95
C ASN A 223 -4.05 5.74 11.11
N ILE A 224 -4.83 5.28 12.10
CA ILE A 224 -4.30 4.49 13.22
C ILE A 224 -4.14 3.01 12.84
N LEU A 225 -5.13 2.41 12.20
CA LEU A 225 -5.19 0.99 11.88
C LEU A 225 -4.56 0.65 10.55
N LYS A 226 -4.08 1.63 9.79
CA LYS A 226 -3.26 1.43 8.61
C LYS A 226 -1.98 0.75 9.08
N TYR A 227 -2.08 -0.55 9.27
CA TYR A 227 -1.10 -1.49 8.79
C TYR A 227 -1.09 -1.22 7.30
N ASP A 228 -0.29 -0.23 6.90
CA ASP A 228 0.12 -0.21 5.52
C ASP A 228 0.52 -1.66 5.20
N LEU A 229 0.14 -2.14 4.02
CA LEU A 229 0.82 -3.29 3.45
C LEU A 229 2.35 -3.01 3.30
N ASP A 230 2.79 -1.79 3.66
CA ASP A 230 4.16 -1.33 3.89
C ASP A 230 4.41 -0.75 5.29
N CYS A 231 5.68 -0.52 5.62
CA CYS A 231 6.14 0.53 6.54
C CYS A 231 5.56 0.70 7.96
N ASN A 232 5.10 -0.36 8.64
CA ASN A 232 5.08 -0.38 10.13
C ASN A 232 5.09 -1.78 10.79
N ASP A 233 5.51 -2.82 10.07
CA ASP A 233 5.41 -4.20 10.55
C ASP A 233 6.45 -4.48 11.66
N GLU A 234 5.97 -4.58 12.90
CA GLU A 234 6.69 -5.12 14.05
C GLU A 234 7.40 -6.44 13.72
N ARG A 235 6.88 -7.20 12.75
CA ARG A 235 7.52 -8.43 12.29
C ARG A 235 8.75 -8.15 11.42
N CYS A 236 8.75 -7.14 10.56
CA CYS A 236 9.97 -6.74 9.86
C CYS A 236 11.09 -6.38 10.86
N ALA A 237 10.75 -5.60 11.89
CA ALA A 237 11.65 -5.27 12.98
C ALA A 237 12.13 -6.52 13.74
N GLN A 238 11.21 -7.42 14.12
CA GLN A 238 11.54 -8.66 14.82
C GLN A 238 12.40 -9.60 13.96
N TYR A 239 12.18 -9.66 12.65
CA TYR A 239 13.00 -10.46 11.75
C TYR A 239 14.45 -9.96 11.71
N LEU A 240 14.63 -8.64 11.60
CA LEU A 240 15.95 -8.04 11.65
C LEU A 240 16.60 -8.17 13.04
N GLU A 241 15.83 -8.04 14.12
CA GLU A 241 16.29 -8.32 15.49
C GLU A 241 16.79 -9.78 15.62
N ASN A 242 16.01 -10.75 15.13
CA ASN A 242 16.40 -12.16 15.13
C ASN A 242 17.66 -12.42 14.29
N LEU A 243 17.87 -11.69 13.18
CA LEU A 243 19.11 -11.75 12.42
C LEU A 243 20.28 -11.19 13.24
N CYS A 244 20.08 -10.08 13.95
CA CYS A 244 21.09 -9.51 14.84
C CYS A 244 21.47 -10.50 15.96
N GLU A 245 20.50 -11.18 16.57
CA GLU A 245 20.73 -12.23 17.58
C GLU A 245 21.50 -13.44 17.02
N LYS A 246 21.40 -13.72 15.72
CA LYS A 246 22.16 -14.76 15.02
C LYS A 246 23.58 -14.33 14.62
N GLY A 247 24.07 -13.19 15.11
CA GLY A 247 25.44 -12.72 14.88
C GLY A 247 25.64 -11.94 13.58
N ILE A 248 24.56 -11.49 12.94
CA ILE A 248 24.61 -10.51 11.84
C ILE A 248 24.61 -9.09 12.41
N ARG A 249 25.29 -8.16 11.76
CA ARG A 249 25.21 -6.74 12.11
C ARG A 249 24.37 -6.02 11.06
N VAL A 250 23.49 -5.11 11.50
CA VAL A 250 22.59 -4.39 10.60
C VAL A 250 22.79 -2.89 10.76
N LEU A 251 23.06 -2.20 9.67
CA LEU A 251 23.15 -0.73 9.59
C LEU A 251 21.99 -0.19 8.75
N GLY A 252 21.09 0.55 9.38
CA GLY A 252 20.00 1.27 8.71
C GLY A 252 20.44 2.64 8.22
N LEU A 253 20.23 2.94 6.94
CA LEU A 253 20.47 4.27 6.37
C LEU A 253 19.17 5.09 6.35
N LEU A 254 19.26 6.32 6.83
CA LEU A 254 18.14 7.23 7.04
C LEU A 254 18.32 8.55 6.30
N PHE A 255 17.20 9.25 6.12
CA PHE A 255 17.16 10.64 5.68
C PHE A 255 16.21 11.38 6.62
N GLU A 256 16.70 11.84 7.77
CA GLU A 256 15.85 12.46 8.76
C GLU A 256 15.47 13.90 8.40
N GLU A 257 14.26 14.29 8.78
CA GLU A 257 13.81 15.67 8.67
C GLU A 257 14.65 16.60 9.56
N SER A 258 15.20 17.65 8.96
CA SER A 258 15.98 18.69 9.65
C SER A 258 15.77 20.05 8.97
N GLU A 259 16.26 21.14 9.58
CA GLU A 259 16.25 22.45 8.94
C GLU A 259 17.03 22.43 7.61
N TYR A 260 18.18 21.75 7.60
CA TYR A 260 18.97 21.53 6.39
C TYR A 260 18.21 20.72 5.33
N ALA A 261 17.51 19.64 5.72
CA ALA A 261 16.74 18.80 4.80
C ALA A 261 15.62 19.59 4.09
N ARG A 262 14.93 20.48 4.82
CA ARG A 262 13.92 21.37 4.23
C ARG A 262 14.54 22.40 3.31
N HIS A 263 15.67 22.97 3.72
CA HIS A 263 16.36 23.97 2.90
C HIS A 263 16.88 23.37 1.58
N ILE A 264 17.46 22.17 1.61
CA ILE A 264 17.95 21.52 0.39
C ILE A 264 16.78 21.10 -0.52
N GLU A 265 15.64 20.70 0.05
CA GLU A 265 14.41 20.46 -0.70
C GLU A 265 13.94 21.74 -1.43
N GLU A 266 13.89 22.89 -0.74
CA GLU A 266 13.58 24.18 -1.35
C GLU A 266 14.57 24.57 -2.47
N GLU A 267 15.87 24.31 -2.30
CA GLU A 267 16.87 24.51 -3.36
C GLU A 267 16.58 23.63 -4.58
N ILE A 268 16.20 22.35 -4.38
CA ILE A 268 15.82 21.44 -5.47
C ILE A 268 14.58 21.97 -6.21
N TYR A 269 13.53 22.36 -5.48
CA TYR A 269 12.32 22.93 -6.09
C TYR A 269 12.64 24.20 -6.89
N SER A 270 13.51 25.06 -6.36
CA SER A 270 13.94 26.29 -7.03
C SER A 270 14.72 26.00 -8.32
N LYS A 271 15.60 25.00 -8.31
CA LYS A 271 16.35 24.53 -9.49
C LYS A 271 15.42 24.05 -10.61
N TYR A 272 14.37 23.29 -10.29
CA TYR A 272 13.38 22.86 -11.29
C TYR A 272 12.51 24.02 -11.78
N ALA A 273 12.09 24.92 -10.88
CA ALA A 273 11.30 26.09 -11.24
C ALA A 273 12.05 27.01 -12.23
N ALA A 274 13.38 27.13 -12.10
CA ALA A 274 14.22 27.91 -13.00
C ALA A 274 14.19 27.44 -14.46
N VAL A 275 13.87 26.17 -14.72
CA VAL A 275 13.72 25.60 -16.07
C VAL A 275 12.26 25.36 -16.46
N GLY A 276 11.31 25.85 -15.67
CA GLY A 276 9.88 25.69 -15.92
C GLY A 276 9.35 24.26 -15.70
N GLU A 277 10.07 23.45 -14.92
CA GLU A 277 9.72 22.06 -14.61
C GLU A 277 9.37 21.90 -13.12
N LYS A 278 8.89 20.71 -12.74
CA LYS A 278 8.73 20.29 -11.34
C LYS A 278 9.66 19.10 -11.07
N PRO A 279 10.14 18.92 -9.83
CA PRO A 279 10.90 17.72 -9.48
C PRO A 279 10.17 16.45 -9.91
N SER A 280 10.92 15.54 -10.53
CA SER A 280 10.41 14.25 -11.00
C SER A 280 11.54 13.23 -10.95
N SER A 281 11.21 11.94 -11.02
CA SER A 281 12.19 10.85 -11.06
C SER A 281 13.03 10.80 -12.35
N LYS A 282 13.04 11.88 -13.14
CA LYS A 282 13.85 12.06 -14.35
C LYS A 282 14.59 13.38 -14.25
N LEU A 283 15.91 13.31 -14.39
CA LEU A 283 16.77 14.48 -14.47
C LEU A 283 16.60 15.17 -15.84
N SER A 284 16.34 16.48 -15.84
CA SER A 284 16.22 17.24 -17.09
C SER A 284 17.58 17.40 -17.78
N LYS A 285 17.60 17.31 -19.12
CA LYS A 285 18.84 17.47 -19.91
C LYS A 285 19.54 18.80 -19.66
N SER A 286 18.78 19.85 -19.38
CA SER A 286 19.31 21.18 -19.04
C SER A 286 20.19 21.16 -17.79
N MET A 287 19.98 20.20 -16.88
CA MET A 287 20.69 20.07 -15.62
C MET A 287 21.90 19.13 -15.69
N TYR A 288 22.09 18.38 -16.79
CA TYR A 288 23.12 17.35 -16.89
C TYR A 288 24.53 17.88 -16.60
N ARG A 289 24.86 19.06 -17.12
CA ARG A 289 26.20 19.65 -16.96
C ARG A 289 26.52 19.93 -15.49
N GLU A 290 25.58 20.50 -14.75
CA GLU A 290 25.81 20.82 -13.34
C GLU A 290 25.76 19.57 -12.45
N PHE A 291 24.90 18.61 -12.78
CA PHE A 291 24.74 17.38 -12.03
C PHE A 291 25.93 16.43 -12.17
N PHE A 292 26.37 16.14 -13.40
CA PHE A 292 27.51 15.25 -13.64
C PHE A 292 28.87 15.92 -13.44
N ASP A 293 28.91 17.25 -13.38
CA ASP A 293 30.07 18.06 -13.01
C ASP A 293 31.34 17.66 -13.81
N ASP A 294 32.37 17.14 -13.15
CA ASP A 294 33.65 16.71 -13.75
C ASP A 294 33.53 15.48 -14.66
N LEU A 295 32.43 14.72 -14.56
CA LEU A 295 32.16 13.57 -15.43
C LEU A 295 31.31 13.94 -16.66
N TYR A 296 30.90 15.21 -16.80
CA TYR A 296 29.97 15.58 -17.86
C TYR A 296 30.60 15.49 -19.26
N SER A 297 30.07 14.57 -20.04
CA SER A 297 29.91 14.71 -21.49
C SER A 297 28.44 14.47 -21.83
N GLU A 298 27.96 15.04 -22.94
CA GLU A 298 26.57 14.83 -23.36
C GLU A 298 26.27 13.34 -23.59
N GLU A 299 27.22 12.61 -24.19
CA GLU A 299 27.13 11.16 -24.39
C GLU A 299 27.09 10.38 -23.07
N TYR A 300 27.96 10.71 -22.11
CA TYR A 300 27.97 10.06 -20.80
C TYR A 300 26.65 10.28 -20.07
N ALA A 301 26.23 11.54 -19.95
CA ALA A 301 25.01 11.91 -19.24
C ALA A 301 23.77 11.22 -19.85
N GLU A 302 23.67 11.16 -21.17
CA GLU A 302 22.59 10.43 -21.86
C GLU A 302 22.62 8.93 -21.54
N GLN A 303 23.79 8.29 -21.55
CA GLN A 303 23.89 6.85 -21.26
C GLN A 303 23.55 6.54 -19.78
N ILE A 304 23.97 7.39 -18.84
CA ILE A 304 23.66 7.22 -17.42
C ILE A 304 22.16 7.42 -17.16
N CYS A 305 21.56 8.49 -17.68
CA CYS A 305 20.15 8.81 -17.44
C CYS A 305 19.17 7.85 -18.14
N ASN A 306 19.63 7.09 -19.14
CA ASN A 306 18.83 6.11 -19.88
C ASN A 306 19.27 4.65 -19.61
N MET A 307 19.92 4.39 -18.47
CA MET A 307 20.28 3.02 -18.09
C MET A 307 19.05 2.10 -18.04
N PRO A 308 19.14 0.88 -18.60
CA PRO A 308 18.02 -0.05 -18.68
C PRO A 308 17.85 -0.83 -17.36
N PHE A 309 17.54 -0.12 -16.27
CA PHE A 309 17.23 -0.78 -15.01
C PHE A 309 16.01 -1.67 -15.18
N ALA A 310 16.22 -2.97 -15.09
CA ALA A 310 15.18 -3.99 -15.13
C ALA A 310 15.36 -4.91 -13.93
N CYS A 311 14.26 -5.48 -13.44
CA CYS A 311 14.26 -6.43 -12.34
C CYS A 311 13.65 -7.75 -12.78
N ILE A 312 14.12 -8.83 -12.18
CA ILE A 312 13.46 -10.12 -12.18
C ILE A 312 12.82 -10.33 -10.82
N ASN A 313 11.72 -11.08 -10.81
CA ASN A 313 11.08 -11.50 -9.59
C ASN A 313 11.08 -13.01 -9.51
N ASN A 314 11.67 -13.54 -8.45
CA ASN A 314 11.63 -14.96 -8.17
C ASN A 314 10.95 -15.17 -6.82
N ILE A 315 9.67 -15.60 -6.82
CA ILE A 315 8.95 -15.95 -5.58
C ILE A 315 8.79 -14.74 -4.62
N GLY A 316 8.54 -13.55 -5.15
CA GLY A 316 8.46 -12.32 -4.35
C GLY A 316 9.83 -11.76 -3.95
N VAL A 317 10.93 -12.40 -4.37
CA VAL A 317 12.29 -11.89 -4.25
C VAL A 317 12.62 -11.08 -5.49
N LEU A 318 12.74 -9.77 -5.32
CA LEU A 318 13.20 -8.87 -6.37
C LEU A 318 14.73 -8.84 -6.43
N SER A 319 15.27 -8.89 -7.65
CA SER A 319 16.67 -8.57 -7.93
C SER A 319 16.79 -7.93 -9.30
N LEU A 320 17.90 -7.23 -9.54
CA LEU A 320 18.17 -6.67 -10.86
C LEU A 320 18.27 -7.80 -11.91
N LYS A 321 17.81 -7.52 -13.13
CA LYS A 321 17.96 -8.43 -14.27
C LYS A 321 19.40 -8.37 -14.77
N ASP A 322 20.00 -9.54 -14.98
CA ASP A 322 21.36 -9.64 -15.50
C ASP A 322 21.51 -8.91 -16.84
N CYS A 323 22.58 -8.13 -16.94
CA CYS A 323 22.88 -7.35 -18.13
C CYS A 323 24.35 -6.98 -18.18
N GLN A 324 24.81 -6.63 -19.38
CA GLN A 324 26.17 -6.16 -19.62
C GLN A 324 26.14 -4.88 -20.45
N SER A 325 26.82 -3.84 -19.98
CA SER A 325 26.96 -2.56 -20.67
C SER A 325 28.24 -1.82 -20.24
N PRO A 326 28.66 -0.74 -20.91
CA PRO A 326 29.86 0.00 -20.52
C PRO A 326 29.83 0.55 -19.08
N TYR A 327 28.65 0.94 -18.57
CA TYR A 327 28.51 1.65 -17.30
C TYR A 327 27.66 0.93 -16.24
N TYR A 328 26.89 -0.08 -16.64
CA TYR A 328 25.96 -0.81 -15.78
C TYR A 328 26.00 -2.30 -16.07
N ASN A 329 26.46 -3.08 -15.09
CA ASN A 329 26.61 -4.52 -15.22
C ASN A 329 25.99 -5.22 -14.03
N VAL A 330 25.20 -6.25 -14.32
CA VAL A 330 24.53 -7.06 -13.31
C VAL A 330 24.77 -8.53 -13.61
N VAL A 331 25.18 -9.28 -12.59
CA VAL A 331 25.42 -10.72 -12.68
C VAL A 331 24.79 -11.39 -11.46
N ASN A 332 23.94 -12.39 -11.68
CA ASN A 332 23.15 -13.07 -10.65
C ASN A 332 22.31 -12.11 -9.77
N GLY A 333 21.82 -11.02 -10.37
CA GLY A 333 21.10 -9.96 -9.67
C GLY A 333 21.94 -9.11 -8.71
N GLU A 334 23.27 -9.22 -8.77
CA GLU A 334 24.24 -8.34 -8.10
C GLU A 334 24.71 -7.26 -9.07
N ARG A 335 24.55 -5.98 -8.73
CA ARG A 335 25.19 -4.92 -9.51
C ARG A 335 26.70 -4.98 -9.26
N LYS A 336 27.50 -4.90 -10.32
CA LYS A 336 28.95 -4.95 -10.23
C LYS A 336 29.46 -3.88 -9.28
N THR A 337 30.22 -4.32 -8.27
CA THR A 337 30.99 -3.47 -7.37
C THR A 337 32.44 -3.44 -7.85
N ASP A 338 33.00 -2.24 -8.07
CA ASP A 338 34.37 -2.07 -8.54
C ASP A 338 35.37 -2.44 -7.44
N CYS A 339 36.54 -2.95 -7.84
CA CYS A 339 37.58 -3.45 -6.94
C CYS A 339 37.14 -4.58 -5.96
N GLN A 340 36.03 -5.27 -6.23
CA GLN A 340 35.56 -6.38 -5.39
C GLN A 340 36.54 -7.57 -5.43
N PRO A 341 36.91 -8.18 -4.28
CA PRO A 341 37.85 -9.31 -4.24
C PRO A 341 37.28 -10.58 -4.90
N ALA A 342 38.15 -11.33 -5.59
CA ALA A 342 37.78 -12.55 -6.32
C ALA A 342 37.56 -13.80 -5.44
N GLN A 343 38.12 -13.84 -4.22
CA GLN A 343 37.96 -14.95 -3.28
C GLN A 343 36.89 -14.62 -2.22
N THR A 344 36.03 -15.59 -1.87
CA THR A 344 34.87 -15.40 -0.97
C THR A 344 34.93 -16.22 0.32
N GLY A 345 36.06 -16.91 0.59
CA GLY A 345 36.20 -17.91 1.66
C GLY A 345 36.08 -17.35 3.08
N ASP A 346 37.10 -16.61 3.52
CA ASP A 346 37.24 -16.14 4.91
C ASP A 346 37.03 -14.62 5.08
N ILE A 347 36.41 -13.96 4.09
CA ILE A 347 36.16 -12.52 4.13
C ILE A 347 34.74 -12.21 4.59
N LYS A 348 34.59 -11.17 5.42
CA LYS A 348 33.28 -10.66 5.83
C LYS A 348 32.59 -10.03 4.63
N ASN A 349 31.33 -10.40 4.38
CA ASN A 349 30.52 -9.78 3.34
C ASN A 349 29.69 -8.65 3.94
N ILE A 350 29.52 -7.59 3.15
CA ILE A 350 28.74 -6.41 3.49
C ILE A 350 27.70 -6.25 2.39
N TYR A 351 26.47 -6.64 2.69
CA TYR A 351 25.37 -6.69 1.73
C TYR A 351 24.52 -5.43 1.79
N PHE A 352 24.41 -4.73 0.68
CA PHE A 352 23.61 -3.52 0.53
C PHE A 352 22.25 -3.87 -0.06
N PHE A 353 21.17 -3.61 0.68
CA PHE A 353 19.79 -3.80 0.24
C PHE A 353 19.03 -2.48 0.31
N GLY A 354 18.26 -2.16 -0.73
CA GLY A 354 17.46 -0.94 -0.71
C GLY A 354 17.06 -0.43 -2.09
N PRO A 355 16.39 0.72 -2.11
CA PRO A 355 15.78 1.26 -3.32
C PRO A 355 16.81 1.94 -4.24
N CYS A 356 16.32 2.81 -5.11
CA CYS A 356 17.03 3.56 -6.15
C CYS A 356 18.42 4.08 -5.82
N TYR A 357 18.61 4.70 -4.65
CA TYR A 357 19.93 5.23 -4.29
C TYR A 357 20.94 4.13 -3.93
N MET A 358 20.45 2.97 -3.47
CA MET A 358 21.29 1.82 -3.11
C MET A 358 21.90 1.17 -4.36
N TYR A 359 21.09 0.90 -5.38
CA TYR A 359 21.68 0.36 -6.62
C TYR A 359 22.42 1.41 -7.43
N GLY A 360 22.40 2.70 -7.07
CA GLY A 360 23.14 3.78 -7.76
C GLY A 360 22.48 4.30 -9.03
N HIS A 361 21.22 4.77 -8.94
CA HIS A 361 20.39 5.13 -10.10
C HIS A 361 21.01 6.11 -11.12
N TYR A 362 21.83 7.07 -10.69
CA TYR A 362 22.41 8.09 -11.57
C TYR A 362 23.93 8.02 -11.69
N VAL A 363 24.52 6.83 -11.50
CA VAL A 363 25.96 6.62 -11.55
C VAL A 363 26.30 5.32 -12.25
N GLU A 364 27.48 5.26 -12.88
CA GLU A 364 28.09 4.03 -13.38
C GLU A 364 28.60 3.13 -12.24
N ASP A 365 28.92 1.87 -12.55
CA ASP A 365 29.31 0.85 -11.57
C ASP A 365 30.44 1.31 -10.64
N LYS A 366 31.49 1.97 -11.16
CA LYS A 366 32.61 2.45 -10.34
C LYS A 366 32.28 3.64 -9.44
N ASN A 367 31.10 4.26 -9.57
CA ASN A 367 30.71 5.47 -8.84
C ASN A 367 29.50 5.23 -7.91
N THR A 368 29.15 3.97 -7.65
CA THR A 368 28.19 3.60 -6.61
C THR A 368 28.82 3.76 -5.22
N ILE A 369 27.97 3.86 -4.19
CA ILE A 369 28.41 3.90 -2.78
C ILE A 369 29.27 2.67 -2.49
N GLU A 370 28.85 1.50 -2.95
CA GLU A 370 29.52 0.22 -2.73
C GLU A 370 30.91 0.18 -3.37
N SER A 371 31.07 0.74 -4.57
CA SER A 371 32.36 0.78 -5.27
C SER A 371 33.34 1.79 -4.67
N PHE A 372 32.85 2.90 -4.13
CA PHE A 372 33.69 3.78 -3.31
C PHE A 372 34.11 3.09 -2.01
N LEU A 373 33.16 2.47 -1.31
CA LEU A 373 33.42 1.77 -0.06
C LEU A 373 34.38 0.59 -0.22
N GLN A 374 34.22 -0.22 -1.27
CA GLN A 374 35.12 -1.34 -1.57
C GLN A 374 36.56 -0.88 -1.83
N ARG A 375 36.75 0.24 -2.54
CA ARG A 375 38.08 0.86 -2.71
C ARG A 375 38.68 1.32 -1.39
N LEU A 376 37.91 1.98 -0.53
CA LEU A 376 38.37 2.38 0.80
C LEU A 376 38.86 1.18 1.61
N PHE A 377 38.13 0.06 1.59
CA PHE A 377 38.59 -1.16 2.26
C PHE A 377 39.88 -1.74 1.65
N CYS A 378 40.00 -1.75 0.32
CA CYS A 378 41.22 -2.19 -0.36
C CYS A 378 42.41 -1.29 -0.01
N ASP A 379 42.23 0.03 -0.02
CA ASP A 379 43.28 1.02 0.25
C ASP A 379 43.74 1.00 1.72
N THR A 380 42.83 0.66 2.63
CA THR A 380 43.09 0.60 4.08
C THR A 380 43.47 -0.80 4.58
N GLY A 381 43.47 -1.80 3.69
CA GLY A 381 43.85 -3.18 3.99
C GLY A 381 42.79 -3.98 4.78
N ILE A 382 41.55 -3.51 4.83
CA ILE A 382 40.44 -4.21 5.48
C ILE A 382 39.95 -5.34 4.57
N SER A 383 39.94 -6.56 5.10
CA SER A 383 39.49 -7.75 4.37
C SER A 383 37.96 -7.88 4.39
N ALA A 384 37.29 -7.21 3.46
CA ALA A 384 35.83 -7.25 3.31
C ALA A 384 35.40 -7.25 1.83
N ARG A 385 34.22 -7.84 1.58
CA ARG A 385 33.55 -7.82 0.27
C ARG A 385 32.26 -7.03 0.35
N VAL A 386 32.17 -5.94 -0.41
CA VAL A 386 30.94 -5.15 -0.52
C VAL A 386 30.11 -5.67 -1.69
N VAL A 387 28.82 -5.91 -1.44
CA VAL A 387 27.89 -6.56 -2.37
C VAL A 387 26.67 -5.65 -2.59
N ASN A 388 26.45 -5.21 -3.83
CA ASN A 388 25.30 -4.38 -4.19
C ASN A 388 24.10 -5.25 -4.60
N TYR A 389 23.16 -5.44 -3.67
CA TYR A 389 21.83 -6.04 -3.89
C TYR A 389 20.71 -4.99 -3.89
N GLY A 390 21.04 -3.72 -4.14
CA GLY A 390 20.05 -2.69 -4.39
C GLY A 390 19.16 -3.09 -5.58
N CYS A 391 17.88 -2.76 -5.51
CA CYS A 391 16.93 -3.13 -6.57
C CYS A 391 15.73 -2.17 -6.60
N LEU A 392 15.15 -1.96 -7.79
CA LEU A 392 13.95 -1.14 -7.96
C LEU A 392 12.78 -1.67 -7.11
N ASP A 393 11.92 -0.74 -6.68
CA ASP A 393 10.67 -1.00 -5.95
C ASP A 393 10.82 -1.80 -4.64
N THR A 394 12.04 -1.94 -4.10
CA THR A 394 12.29 -2.74 -2.89
C THR A 394 11.86 -2.05 -1.60
N ASN A 395 11.79 -0.72 -1.58
CA ASN A 395 11.22 0.06 -0.46
C ASN A 395 9.71 -0.16 -0.33
N ILE A 396 9.02 -0.50 -1.42
CA ILE A 396 7.60 -0.84 -1.41
C ILE A 396 7.44 -2.25 -0.82
N ASN A 397 6.52 -2.42 0.13
CA ASN A 397 6.18 -3.60 0.95
C ASN A 397 7.37 -4.21 1.70
N ASN A 398 8.40 -3.41 2.01
CA ASN A 398 9.67 -3.90 2.55
C ASN A 398 10.21 -5.10 1.73
N LYS A 399 10.05 -5.07 0.41
CA LYS A 399 10.49 -6.13 -0.50
C LYS A 399 11.99 -6.43 -0.42
N TYR A 400 12.81 -5.52 0.12
CA TYR A 400 14.19 -5.84 0.44
C TYR A 400 14.30 -7.02 1.44
N LEU A 401 13.32 -7.24 2.31
CA LEU A 401 13.31 -8.34 3.28
C LEU A 401 13.20 -9.71 2.64
N THR A 402 12.47 -9.85 1.53
CA THR A 402 12.40 -11.14 0.83
C THR A 402 13.78 -11.51 0.28
N ARG A 403 14.52 -10.52 -0.23
CA ARG A 403 15.91 -10.70 -0.69
C ARG A 403 16.86 -10.98 0.47
N ILE A 404 16.75 -10.28 1.59
CA ILE A 404 17.51 -10.59 2.82
C ILE A 404 17.22 -12.03 3.26
N ALA A 405 15.96 -12.45 3.30
CA ALA A 405 15.57 -13.76 3.82
C ALA A 405 16.08 -14.95 2.99
N VAL A 406 16.23 -14.80 1.67
CA VAL A 406 16.80 -15.87 0.84
C VAL A 406 18.32 -15.81 0.74
N THR A 407 18.95 -14.70 1.12
CA THR A 407 20.39 -14.53 1.14
C THR A 407 21.00 -15.44 2.19
N GLN A 408 22.06 -16.16 1.82
CA GLN A 408 22.80 -16.99 2.77
C GLN A 408 23.87 -16.15 3.43
N PHE A 409 23.75 -15.93 4.73
CA PHE A 409 24.72 -15.18 5.52
C PHE A 409 25.67 -16.11 6.30
N LYS A 410 26.83 -15.56 6.66
CA LYS A 410 27.76 -16.08 7.66
C LYS A 410 27.71 -15.19 8.91
N MET A 411 27.94 -15.77 10.08
CA MET A 411 28.08 -15.01 11.32
C MET A 411 29.22 -13.98 11.18
N GLY A 412 28.94 -12.72 11.48
CA GLY A 412 29.86 -11.60 11.29
C GLY A 412 29.78 -10.91 9.92
N ASP A 413 28.92 -11.37 9.01
CA ASP A 413 28.50 -10.55 7.86
C ASP A 413 27.72 -9.31 8.34
N VAL A 414 27.74 -8.28 7.51
CA VAL A 414 27.04 -7.01 7.74
C VAL A 414 25.96 -6.82 6.68
N VAL A 415 24.81 -6.30 7.10
CA VAL A 415 23.68 -5.96 6.24
C VAL A 415 23.43 -4.46 6.35
N VAL A 416 23.54 -3.75 5.23
CA VAL A 416 23.22 -2.33 5.11
C VAL A 416 21.85 -2.21 4.45
N VAL A 417 20.89 -1.57 5.12
CA VAL A 417 19.50 -1.46 4.63
C VAL A 417 19.12 0.00 4.44
N GLY A 418 18.70 0.33 3.22
CA GLY A 418 18.25 1.66 2.88
C GLY A 418 16.82 1.94 3.34
N SER A 419 16.59 3.13 3.91
CA SER A 419 15.26 3.62 4.32
C SER A 419 14.59 2.74 5.38
N LEU A 420 15.38 2.20 6.31
CA LEU A 420 14.91 1.32 7.38
C LEU A 420 14.26 2.13 8.52
N PRO A 421 13.10 1.76 9.07
CA PRO A 421 12.52 2.46 10.21
C PRO A 421 13.42 2.45 11.45
N LYS A 422 13.46 3.57 12.21
CA LYS A 422 14.21 3.70 13.46
C LYS A 422 13.62 2.83 14.59
N GLY A 423 14.46 2.50 15.58
CA GLY A 423 14.03 1.90 16.85
C GLY A 423 14.00 0.37 16.87
N ILE A 424 14.61 -0.30 15.90
CA ILE A 424 14.75 -1.76 15.89
C ILE A 424 15.92 -2.14 16.81
N LYS A 425 15.69 -3.06 17.74
CA LYS A 425 16.71 -3.48 18.71
C LYS A 425 17.87 -4.20 17.99
N GLY A 426 19.09 -3.81 18.34
CA GLY A 426 20.31 -4.39 17.77
C GLY A 426 20.68 -3.86 16.38
N VAL A 427 19.97 -2.85 15.87
CA VAL A 427 20.28 -2.19 14.59
C VAL A 427 20.94 -0.84 14.88
N ASP A 428 22.05 -0.58 14.18
CA ASP A 428 22.70 0.72 14.16
C ASP A 428 22.12 1.60 13.05
N TYR A 429 22.18 2.93 13.21
CA TYR A 429 21.59 3.85 12.26
C TYR A 429 22.56 4.98 11.88
N LEU A 430 22.57 5.32 10.59
CA LEU A 430 23.30 6.46 10.04
C LEU A 430 22.34 7.37 9.27
N ASP A 431 22.25 8.63 9.68
CA ASP A 431 21.49 9.65 8.96
C ASP A 431 22.36 10.29 7.87
N LEU A 432 21.97 10.09 6.61
CA LEU A 432 22.66 10.62 5.46
C LEU A 432 22.40 12.12 5.26
N ASN A 433 21.30 12.68 5.80
CA ASN A 433 21.09 14.12 5.78
C ASN A 433 22.11 14.87 6.65
N CYS A 434 22.50 14.33 7.81
CA CYS A 434 23.62 14.86 8.60
C CYS A 434 24.95 14.89 7.80
N VAL A 435 25.19 13.89 6.94
CA VAL A 435 26.39 13.87 6.08
C VAL A 435 26.33 15.02 5.09
N LEU A 436 25.19 15.22 4.42
CA LEU A 436 25.02 16.33 3.48
C LEU A 436 25.20 17.68 4.17
N GLU A 437 24.62 17.86 5.35
CA GLU A 437 24.72 19.09 6.16
C GLU A 437 26.17 19.39 6.55
N LYS A 438 26.88 18.40 7.10
CA LYS A 438 28.29 18.51 7.48
C LYS A 438 29.18 18.96 6.33
N HIS A 439 28.84 18.55 5.11
CA HIS A 439 29.60 18.87 3.90
C HIS A 439 29.00 20.02 3.08
N ASN A 440 27.93 20.66 3.56
CA ASN A 440 27.20 21.76 2.90
C ASN A 440 26.92 21.46 1.41
N VAL A 441 26.37 20.27 1.15
CA VAL A 441 26.05 19.80 -0.21
C VAL A 441 25.00 20.72 -0.84
N LYS A 442 25.10 20.92 -2.16
CA LYS A 442 24.20 21.81 -2.92
C LYS A 442 23.27 21.02 -3.83
N ALA A 443 22.07 21.56 -4.06
CA ALA A 443 21.03 20.90 -4.86
C ALA A 443 21.43 20.61 -6.32
N ARG A 444 22.51 21.23 -6.82
CA ARG A 444 23.07 20.94 -8.15
C ARG A 444 23.59 19.50 -8.31
N TRP A 445 24.01 18.86 -7.22
CA TRP A 445 24.49 17.46 -7.22
C TRP A 445 23.40 16.43 -6.89
N LEU A 446 22.16 16.91 -6.72
CA LEU A 446 20.98 16.11 -6.46
C LEU A 446 20.07 16.18 -7.68
N ALA A 447 19.27 15.15 -7.95
CA ALA A 447 18.25 15.18 -8.99
C ALA A 447 17.00 15.81 -8.40
N ASP A 448 16.15 15.03 -7.75
CA ASP A 448 14.83 15.36 -7.23
C ASP A 448 14.69 15.20 -5.70
N TRP A 449 15.58 14.45 -5.06
CA TRP A 449 15.67 14.33 -3.60
C TRP A 449 17.09 13.90 -3.18
N THR A 450 17.37 13.85 -1.88
CA THR A 450 18.71 13.64 -1.31
C THR A 450 19.33 12.26 -1.59
N GLY A 451 18.52 11.23 -1.85
CA GLY A 451 19.02 9.91 -2.28
C GLY A 451 19.36 9.81 -3.78
N HIS A 452 18.70 10.59 -4.63
CA HIS A 452 19.02 10.63 -6.05
C HIS A 452 20.13 11.65 -6.32
N CYS A 453 21.38 11.22 -6.19
CA CYS A 453 22.54 12.09 -6.20
C CYS A 453 23.62 11.61 -7.17
N ASN A 454 24.62 12.46 -7.41
CA ASN A 454 25.74 12.17 -8.30
C ASN A 454 26.89 11.42 -7.58
N HIS A 455 27.98 11.18 -8.31
CA HIS A 455 29.16 10.47 -7.81
C HIS A 455 29.83 11.14 -6.60
N LYS A 456 29.81 12.47 -6.50
CA LYS A 456 30.45 13.19 -5.38
C LYS A 456 29.71 12.95 -4.07
N VAL A 457 28.38 12.99 -4.12
CA VAL A 457 27.56 12.73 -2.94
C VAL A 457 27.63 11.25 -2.56
N ASN A 458 27.62 10.32 -3.53
CA ASN A 458 27.85 8.90 -3.25
C ASN A 458 29.18 8.63 -2.55
N GLN A 459 30.24 9.36 -2.90
CA GLN A 459 31.52 9.26 -2.21
C GLN A 459 31.41 9.71 -0.74
N LEU A 460 30.74 10.83 -0.46
CA LEU A 460 30.51 11.30 0.91
C LEU A 460 29.70 10.28 1.73
N TYR A 461 28.68 9.66 1.14
CA TYR A 461 27.95 8.58 1.78
C TYR A 461 28.82 7.36 2.05
N ALA A 462 29.66 6.95 1.09
CA ALA A 462 30.58 5.84 1.26
C ALA A 462 31.61 6.10 2.38
N ASP A 463 32.14 7.32 2.48
CA ASP A 463 33.07 7.72 3.54
C ASP A 463 32.39 7.64 4.93
N ALA A 464 31.17 8.17 5.05
CA ALA A 464 30.42 8.11 6.31
C ALA A 464 30.02 6.68 6.71
N ILE A 465 29.67 5.84 5.72
CA ILE A 465 29.37 4.43 5.95
C ILE A 465 30.63 3.66 6.33
N TYR A 466 31.78 3.97 5.71
CA TYR A 466 33.07 3.40 6.09
C TYR A 466 33.36 3.67 7.58
N ASP A 467 33.25 4.93 8.02
CA ASP A 467 33.47 5.31 9.41
C ASP A 467 32.53 4.56 10.38
N ALA A 468 31.28 4.34 9.98
CA ALA A 468 30.31 3.59 10.76
C ALA A 468 30.60 2.08 10.81
N LEU A 469 31.14 1.51 9.73
CA LEU A 469 31.37 0.07 9.59
C LEU A 469 32.71 -0.40 10.17
N VAL A 470 33.75 0.44 10.19
CA VAL A 470 35.08 0.04 10.72
C VAL A 470 34.99 -0.56 12.13
N PRO A 471 34.34 0.09 13.12
CA PRO A 471 34.21 -0.48 14.47
C PRO A 471 33.49 -1.84 14.45
N ILE A 472 32.42 -1.97 13.64
CA ILE A 472 31.61 -3.19 13.52
C ILE A 472 32.44 -4.34 12.93
N LEU A 473 33.30 -4.05 11.96
CA LEU A 473 34.16 -5.04 11.31
C LEU A 473 35.31 -5.51 12.21
N GLU A 474 35.75 -4.70 13.18
CA GLU A 474 36.78 -5.07 14.15
C GLU A 474 36.24 -5.95 15.30
N GLU A 475 34.92 -5.99 15.50
CA GLU A 475 34.32 -6.82 16.54
C GLU A 475 34.57 -8.31 16.32
N LYS A 476 34.93 -8.99 17.41
CA LYS A 476 35.00 -10.46 17.46
C LYS A 476 33.59 -11.01 17.58
N VAL A 477 33.20 -11.81 16.59
CA VAL A 477 31.92 -12.53 16.59
C VAL A 477 32.18 -13.98 16.96
N GLU A 478 31.46 -14.47 17.97
CA GLU A 478 31.48 -15.88 18.35
C GLU A 478 31.04 -16.74 17.16
N ASN A 479 31.78 -17.82 16.86
CA ASN A 479 31.57 -18.67 15.69
C ASN A 479 31.58 -17.91 14.33
N GLY A 480 32.31 -16.79 14.26
CA GLY A 480 32.43 -15.99 13.05
C GLY A 480 32.87 -16.80 11.82
N GLY A 481 32.18 -16.60 10.70
CA GLY A 481 32.39 -17.32 9.45
C GLY A 481 31.51 -18.57 9.26
N GLU A 482 30.85 -19.07 10.32
CA GLU A 482 29.88 -20.16 10.19
C GLU A 482 28.60 -19.69 9.50
N LEU A 483 27.95 -20.58 8.73
CA LEU A 483 26.69 -20.26 8.05
C LEU A 483 25.57 -20.04 9.07
N VAL A 484 24.87 -18.91 8.94
CA VAL A 484 23.64 -18.68 9.69
C VAL A 484 22.56 -19.63 9.17
N GLN A 485 21.91 -20.34 10.10
CA GLN A 485 20.77 -21.17 9.75
C GLN A 485 19.68 -20.31 9.11
N LYS A 486 19.32 -20.64 7.87
CA LYS A 486 18.25 -19.97 7.14
C LYS A 486 16.94 -20.10 7.91
N ASP A 487 16.22 -18.99 8.03
CA ASP A 487 14.81 -19.07 8.41
C ASP A 487 14.04 -19.64 7.23
N GLU A 488 13.86 -20.97 7.22
CA GLU A 488 13.17 -21.71 6.15
C GLU A 488 11.73 -21.23 5.90
N ASN A 489 11.21 -20.36 6.77
CA ASN A 489 9.80 -20.02 6.86
C ASN A 489 9.54 -18.50 6.93
N PHE A 490 10.31 -17.69 6.21
CA PHE A 490 10.00 -16.25 6.07
C PHE A 490 8.58 -15.99 5.54
N ILE A 491 8.07 -16.83 4.62
CA ILE A 491 6.67 -16.79 4.17
C ILE A 491 5.72 -17.05 5.34
N LYS A 492 6.05 -18.00 6.22
CA LYS A 492 5.26 -18.23 7.43
C LYS A 492 5.23 -16.98 8.29
N PHE A 493 6.38 -16.40 8.56
CA PHE A 493 6.51 -15.23 9.41
C PHE A 493 5.78 -13.98 8.85
N MET A 494 5.98 -13.66 7.57
CA MET A 494 5.39 -12.48 6.94
C MET A 494 3.89 -12.64 6.66
N TYR A 495 3.49 -13.82 6.20
CA TYR A 495 2.16 -14.07 5.65
C TYR A 495 1.33 -15.05 6.48
N LEU A 496 1.81 -16.27 6.73
CA LEU A 496 0.97 -17.29 7.38
C LEU A 496 0.62 -16.92 8.83
N ASP A 497 1.58 -16.44 9.61
CA ASP A 497 1.35 -15.98 10.99
C ASP A 497 0.49 -14.71 11.04
N ARG A 498 0.32 -13.99 9.92
CA ARG A 498 -0.64 -12.87 9.79
C ARG A 498 -2.07 -13.38 9.74
N TYR A 499 -2.35 -14.26 8.79
CA TYR A 499 -3.72 -14.56 8.42
C TYR A 499 -4.21 -15.91 8.97
N PHE A 500 -3.31 -16.80 9.38
CA PHE A 500 -3.61 -18.19 9.74
C PHE A 500 -3.17 -18.58 11.15
N ARG A 501 -2.79 -17.62 12.00
CA ARG A 501 -2.32 -17.91 13.38
C ARG A 501 -3.32 -18.73 14.21
N SER A 502 -4.61 -18.47 14.03
CA SER A 502 -5.71 -19.17 14.72
C SER A 502 -6.27 -20.35 13.91
N PHE A 503 -5.74 -20.60 12.71
CA PHE A 503 -6.21 -21.66 11.83
C PHE A 503 -5.49 -22.97 12.16
N ASP A 504 -6.25 -23.93 12.68
CA ASP A 504 -5.78 -25.27 12.99
C ASP A 504 -6.26 -26.24 11.89
N PHE A 505 -5.39 -26.46 10.90
CA PHE A 505 -5.71 -27.32 9.76
C PHE A 505 -5.89 -28.80 10.14
N SER A 506 -5.40 -29.23 11.31
CA SER A 506 -5.49 -30.63 11.76
C SER A 506 -6.93 -31.10 12.03
N ARG A 507 -7.86 -30.15 12.16
CA ARG A 507 -9.29 -30.39 12.40
C ARG A 507 -10.04 -30.87 11.16
N TYR A 508 -9.43 -30.78 9.98
CA TYR A 508 -10.08 -31.03 8.70
C TYR A 508 -9.29 -32.07 7.90
N GLN A 509 -9.98 -33.01 7.25
CA GLN A 509 -9.33 -34.06 6.47
C GLN A 509 -9.05 -33.62 5.03
N LYS A 510 -9.96 -32.84 4.46
CA LYS A 510 -9.90 -32.34 3.09
C LYS A 510 -9.99 -30.82 3.07
N ILE A 511 -8.84 -30.17 2.87
CA ILE A 511 -8.77 -28.71 2.75
C ILE A 511 -8.52 -28.34 1.29
N GLY A 512 -9.39 -27.46 0.79
CA GLY A 512 -9.34 -26.90 -0.54
C GLY A 512 -8.92 -25.44 -0.55
N SER A 513 -8.47 -24.96 -1.71
CA SER A 513 -8.28 -23.53 -1.94
C SER A 513 -8.77 -23.04 -3.29
N ILE A 514 -9.11 -21.75 -3.34
CA ILE A 514 -9.34 -21.01 -4.58
C ILE A 514 -8.53 -19.71 -4.52
N VAL A 515 -7.90 -19.30 -5.62
CA VAL A 515 -7.47 -17.92 -5.82
C VAL A 515 -8.44 -17.21 -6.75
N MET A 516 -8.90 -16.02 -6.37
CA MET A 516 -9.83 -15.25 -7.18
C MET A 516 -9.61 -13.74 -7.06
N ASN A 517 -9.76 -13.04 -8.18
CA ASN A 517 -9.70 -11.58 -8.22
C ASN A 517 -11.07 -10.95 -7.89
N CYS A 518 -12.17 -11.49 -8.45
CA CYS A 518 -13.54 -11.01 -8.21
C CYS A 518 -13.75 -9.50 -8.44
N ASN A 519 -13.56 -9.05 -9.68
CA ASN A 519 -13.64 -7.65 -10.08
C ASN A 519 -14.90 -7.38 -10.96
N PRO A 520 -16.14 -7.48 -10.45
CA PRO A 520 -16.58 -7.72 -9.06
C PRO A 520 -16.89 -9.20 -8.75
N PHE A 521 -17.33 -9.51 -7.52
CA PHE A 521 -17.87 -10.83 -7.14
C PHE A 521 -19.24 -11.10 -7.80
N THR A 522 -19.42 -12.26 -8.42
CA THR A 522 -20.57 -12.62 -9.28
C THR A 522 -21.17 -13.96 -8.86
N TYR A 523 -22.33 -14.32 -9.41
CA TYR A 523 -22.91 -15.66 -9.21
C TYR A 523 -22.04 -16.78 -9.79
N GLY A 524 -21.15 -16.48 -10.76
CA GLY A 524 -20.16 -17.43 -11.25
C GLY A 524 -19.11 -17.77 -10.19
N HIS A 525 -18.59 -16.75 -9.50
CA HIS A 525 -17.67 -16.95 -8.37
C HIS A 525 -18.34 -17.70 -7.21
N ARG A 526 -19.57 -17.28 -6.85
CA ARG A 526 -20.36 -17.96 -5.81
C ARG A 526 -20.57 -19.43 -6.13
N TYR A 527 -20.90 -19.76 -7.37
CA TYR A 527 -21.05 -21.13 -7.83
C TYR A 527 -19.77 -21.95 -7.69
N LEU A 528 -18.62 -21.42 -8.12
CA LEU A 528 -17.33 -22.09 -7.96
C LEU A 528 -17.05 -22.45 -6.49
N ILE A 529 -17.35 -21.52 -5.58
CA ILE A 529 -17.19 -21.72 -4.12
C ILE A 529 -18.12 -22.82 -3.62
N GLU A 530 -19.40 -22.77 -3.99
CA GLU A 530 -20.39 -23.77 -3.59
C GLU A 530 -20.07 -25.17 -4.13
N GLU A 531 -19.60 -25.29 -5.37
CA GLU A 531 -19.17 -26.58 -5.93
C GLU A 531 -17.90 -27.11 -5.28
N ALA A 532 -16.95 -26.25 -4.93
CA ALA A 532 -15.75 -26.64 -4.20
C ALA A 532 -16.11 -27.22 -2.83
N LEU A 533 -16.97 -26.54 -2.06
CA LEU A 533 -17.43 -26.96 -0.73
C LEU A 533 -18.12 -28.33 -0.70
N LYS A 534 -18.65 -28.83 -1.84
CA LYS A 534 -19.23 -30.18 -1.89
C LYS A 534 -18.17 -31.30 -1.81
N ARG A 535 -16.89 -30.99 -2.00
CA ARG A 535 -15.80 -31.98 -2.13
C ARG A 535 -14.78 -31.95 -0.98
N ILE A 536 -14.85 -30.94 -0.14
CA ILE A 536 -13.86 -30.58 0.89
C ILE A 536 -14.56 -30.19 2.18
N ASP A 537 -13.86 -30.36 3.31
CA ASP A 537 -14.37 -30.04 4.64
C ASP A 537 -14.17 -28.55 4.95
N TYR A 538 -13.14 -27.93 4.37
CA TYR A 538 -12.80 -26.53 4.60
C TYR A 538 -12.20 -25.86 3.37
N LEU A 539 -12.65 -24.65 3.04
CA LEU A 539 -12.22 -23.89 1.88
C LEU A 539 -11.47 -22.61 2.28
N ILE A 540 -10.26 -22.45 1.76
CA ILE A 540 -9.50 -21.20 1.89
C ILE A 540 -9.56 -20.42 0.57
N ILE A 541 -10.14 -19.24 0.60
CA ILE A 541 -10.24 -18.32 -0.53
C ILE A 541 -9.17 -17.25 -0.38
N PHE A 542 -8.22 -17.25 -1.30
CA PHE A 542 -7.18 -16.25 -1.45
C PHE A 542 -7.64 -15.17 -2.44
N VAL A 543 -7.69 -13.93 -1.99
CA VAL A 543 -8.13 -12.79 -2.79
C VAL A 543 -6.91 -12.02 -3.29
N VAL A 544 -6.75 -11.94 -4.60
CA VAL A 544 -5.65 -11.21 -5.26
C VAL A 544 -5.60 -9.77 -4.74
N GLU A 545 -4.45 -9.30 -4.24
CA GLU A 545 -4.33 -8.01 -3.55
C GLU A 545 -4.19 -6.79 -4.48
N GLU A 546 -3.73 -6.99 -5.72
CA GLU A 546 -3.33 -5.88 -6.59
C GLU A 546 -4.49 -4.96 -6.99
N ASP A 547 -4.25 -3.65 -6.83
CA ASP A 547 -5.18 -2.56 -7.15
C ASP A 547 -5.09 -2.05 -8.60
N LYS A 548 -5.01 -2.98 -9.57
CA LYS A 548 -5.13 -2.67 -11.02
C LYS A 548 -6.56 -2.86 -11.56
N SER A 549 -7.52 -3.14 -10.68
CA SER A 549 -8.91 -3.48 -11.00
C SER A 549 -9.84 -2.24 -11.00
N LEU A 550 -11.06 -2.38 -11.55
CA LEU A 550 -12.12 -1.35 -11.44
C LEU A 550 -12.57 -1.20 -9.97
N PHE A 551 -12.55 -2.32 -9.26
CA PHE A 551 -12.80 -2.42 -7.84
C PHE A 551 -11.46 -2.58 -7.09
N PRO A 552 -11.11 -1.64 -6.19
CA PRO A 552 -10.00 -1.81 -5.26
C PRO A 552 -10.14 -3.08 -4.41
N PHE A 553 -9.04 -3.54 -3.85
CA PHE A 553 -8.91 -4.76 -3.08
C PHE A 553 -9.93 -4.83 -1.95
N TRP A 554 -10.04 -3.76 -1.15
CA TRP A 554 -10.99 -3.68 -0.04
C TRP A 554 -12.45 -3.83 -0.48
N GLU A 555 -12.81 -3.30 -1.65
CA GLU A 555 -14.15 -3.51 -2.23
C GLU A 555 -14.33 -4.98 -2.63
N ARG A 556 -13.34 -5.59 -3.29
CA ARG A 556 -13.41 -6.99 -3.77
C ARG A 556 -13.47 -7.99 -2.63
N ILE A 557 -12.59 -7.89 -1.62
CA ILE A 557 -12.57 -8.81 -0.49
C ILE A 557 -13.86 -8.69 0.34
N THR A 558 -14.40 -7.48 0.52
CA THR A 558 -15.69 -7.27 1.18
C THR A 558 -16.83 -7.92 0.40
N MET A 559 -16.86 -7.77 -0.93
CA MET A 559 -17.87 -8.41 -1.78
C MET A 559 -17.85 -9.94 -1.63
N ILE A 560 -16.65 -10.53 -1.59
CA ILE A 560 -16.47 -11.97 -1.36
C ILE A 560 -16.95 -12.34 0.05
N GLN A 561 -16.44 -11.69 1.10
CA GLN A 561 -16.80 -11.98 2.50
C GLN A 561 -18.31 -11.92 2.74
N LYS A 562 -18.98 -10.84 2.30
CA LYS A 562 -20.44 -10.76 2.40
C LYS A 562 -21.11 -11.80 1.51
N GLY A 563 -20.56 -12.02 0.31
CA GLY A 563 -21.01 -12.99 -0.66
C GLY A 563 -20.85 -14.46 -0.24
N VAL A 564 -20.18 -14.76 0.86
CA VAL A 564 -20.04 -16.12 1.43
C VAL A 564 -20.42 -16.19 2.90
N SER A 565 -20.95 -15.11 3.49
CA SER A 565 -21.20 -15.02 4.94
C SER A 565 -22.22 -16.02 5.48
N ASP A 566 -23.05 -16.60 4.61
CA ASP A 566 -24.01 -17.66 4.90
C ASP A 566 -23.44 -19.08 4.74
N LEU A 567 -22.19 -19.21 4.26
CA LEU A 567 -21.51 -20.48 4.08
C LEU A 567 -20.61 -20.78 5.29
N GLU A 568 -20.69 -22.01 5.80
CA GLU A 568 -19.82 -22.51 6.86
C GLU A 568 -18.49 -23.04 6.29
N ASN A 569 -17.46 -23.12 7.14
CA ASN A 569 -16.15 -23.68 6.79
C ASN A 569 -15.46 -23.00 5.59
N VAL A 570 -15.68 -21.69 5.44
CA VAL A 570 -15.00 -20.85 4.44
C VAL A 570 -14.17 -19.80 5.15
N MET A 571 -12.91 -19.66 4.73
CA MET A 571 -12.02 -18.59 5.14
C MET A 571 -11.68 -17.71 3.95
N VAL A 572 -11.79 -16.40 4.09
CA VAL A 572 -11.45 -15.43 3.04
C VAL A 572 -10.27 -14.59 3.53
N VAL A 573 -9.15 -14.67 2.82
CA VAL A 573 -7.90 -13.98 3.16
C VAL A 573 -7.28 -13.30 1.95
N PRO A 574 -6.40 -12.31 2.14
CA PRO A 574 -5.60 -11.73 1.07
C PRO A 574 -4.63 -12.77 0.53
N SER A 575 -4.23 -12.67 -0.73
CA SER A 575 -3.27 -13.57 -1.37
C SER A 575 -1.82 -13.32 -0.93
N GLY A 576 -1.52 -12.15 -0.36
CA GLY A 576 -0.17 -11.72 -0.06
C GLY A 576 0.65 -11.45 -1.32
N MET A 577 1.93 -11.16 -1.10
CA MET A 577 2.93 -10.98 -2.16
C MET A 577 3.39 -12.30 -2.79
N PHE A 578 2.85 -13.44 -2.34
CA PHE A 578 3.35 -14.78 -2.64
C PHE A 578 2.42 -15.61 -3.53
N ILE A 579 1.21 -15.12 -3.83
CA ILE A 579 0.20 -15.85 -4.62
C ILE A 579 -0.44 -14.90 -5.64
N VAL A 580 -0.24 -15.19 -6.95
CA VAL A 580 -0.82 -14.44 -8.09
C VAL A 580 -0.69 -12.93 -7.89
N SER A 581 0.54 -12.49 -7.66
CA SER A 581 0.84 -11.09 -7.42
C SER A 581 1.43 -10.44 -8.68
N GLN A 582 1.44 -9.11 -8.78
CA GLN A 582 2.17 -8.40 -9.84
C GLN A 582 3.66 -8.77 -9.87
N MET A 583 4.13 -9.21 -8.71
CA MET A 583 5.48 -9.67 -8.46
C MET A 583 5.70 -11.06 -9.03
N SER A 584 4.83 -12.03 -8.72
CA SER A 584 5.01 -13.41 -9.17
C SER A 584 4.47 -13.70 -10.58
N PHE A 585 3.53 -12.90 -11.07
CA PHE A 585 2.89 -13.10 -12.37
C PHE A 585 2.45 -11.77 -13.02
N PRO A 586 3.39 -10.91 -13.45
CA PRO A 586 3.08 -9.60 -14.02
C PRO A 586 2.17 -9.68 -15.25
N GLU A 587 2.29 -10.74 -16.06
CA GLU A 587 1.51 -10.99 -17.29
C GLU A 587 0.00 -11.05 -17.04
N TYR A 588 -0.44 -11.54 -15.87
CA TYR A 588 -1.85 -11.56 -15.47
C TYR A 588 -2.49 -10.16 -15.49
N PHE A 589 -1.70 -9.15 -15.10
CA PHE A 589 -2.17 -7.79 -14.92
C PHE A 589 -2.05 -6.95 -16.19
N ILE A 590 -1.01 -7.19 -16.99
CA ILE A 590 -0.81 -6.49 -18.27
C ILE A 590 -1.59 -7.14 -19.43
N LYS A 591 -2.05 -8.38 -19.25
CA LYS A 591 -2.75 -9.19 -20.25
C LYS A 591 -1.99 -9.28 -21.58
N GLN A 592 -0.69 -9.41 -21.50
CA GLN A 592 0.20 -9.58 -22.65
C GLN A 592 1.04 -10.85 -22.45
N THR A 593 1.28 -11.58 -23.53
CA THR A 593 2.20 -12.70 -23.54
C THR A 593 3.64 -12.20 -23.58
N SER A 594 4.52 -12.85 -22.83
CA SER A 594 5.96 -12.63 -22.80
C SER A 594 6.65 -13.98 -23.01
N ASP A 595 7.92 -13.97 -23.39
CA ASP A 595 8.73 -15.20 -23.46
C ASP A 595 8.87 -15.87 -22.08
N ASP A 596 8.72 -15.08 -21.01
CA ASP A 596 8.91 -15.48 -19.61
C ASP A 596 7.61 -16.00 -18.94
N ILE A 597 6.45 -15.90 -19.61
CA ILE A 597 5.12 -16.16 -19.01
C ILE A 597 4.99 -17.57 -18.41
N VAL A 598 5.57 -18.57 -19.07
CA VAL A 598 5.51 -19.97 -18.63
C VAL A 598 6.33 -20.17 -17.36
N GLU A 599 7.52 -19.56 -17.31
CA GLU A 599 8.42 -19.65 -16.15
C GLU A 599 7.82 -18.95 -14.93
N HIS A 600 7.32 -17.72 -15.09
CA HIS A 600 6.64 -16.96 -14.03
C HIS A 600 5.41 -17.71 -13.50
N THR A 601 4.59 -18.26 -14.40
CA THR A 601 3.40 -19.05 -14.06
C THR A 601 3.74 -20.29 -13.24
N GLU A 602 4.68 -21.12 -13.72
CA GLU A 602 5.07 -22.33 -13.00
C GLU A 602 5.70 -22.00 -11.65
N GLN A 603 6.49 -20.92 -11.56
CA GLN A 603 7.16 -20.51 -10.33
C GLN A 603 6.19 -20.04 -9.24
N ASP A 604 5.15 -19.27 -9.60
CA ASP A 604 4.07 -18.87 -8.68
C ASP A 604 3.35 -20.12 -8.11
N ILE A 605 3.03 -21.09 -8.99
CA ILE A 605 2.35 -22.32 -8.59
C ILE A 605 3.25 -23.19 -7.69
N ARG A 606 4.55 -23.32 -8.01
CA ARG A 606 5.53 -24.04 -7.18
C ARG A 606 5.65 -23.40 -5.80
N THR A 607 5.74 -22.07 -5.72
CA THR A 607 5.77 -21.34 -4.45
C THR A 607 4.59 -21.70 -3.57
N PHE A 608 3.39 -21.62 -4.13
CA PHE A 608 2.17 -21.95 -3.41
C PHE A 608 2.20 -23.40 -2.93
N ALA A 609 2.54 -24.35 -3.81
CA ALA A 609 2.56 -25.77 -3.52
C ALA A 609 3.65 -26.20 -2.52
N GLU A 610 4.82 -25.56 -2.55
CA GLU A 610 5.96 -25.89 -1.69
C GLU A 610 5.90 -25.21 -0.32
N LYS A 611 5.47 -23.94 -0.28
CA LYS A 611 5.66 -23.09 0.90
C LYS A 611 4.38 -22.76 1.64
N ILE A 612 3.25 -22.73 0.96
CA ILE A 612 1.97 -22.28 1.53
C ILE A 612 1.03 -23.46 1.79
N ALA A 613 0.77 -24.27 0.77
CA ALA A 613 -0.17 -25.38 0.86
C ALA A 613 0.14 -26.38 1.98
N PRO A 614 1.40 -26.82 2.21
CA PRO A 614 1.71 -27.79 3.25
C PRO A 614 1.48 -27.25 4.66
N GLN A 615 1.74 -25.95 4.88
CA GLN A 615 1.55 -25.30 6.19
C GLN A 615 0.07 -25.12 6.56
N LEU A 616 -0.82 -25.22 5.57
CA LEU A 616 -2.26 -25.05 5.71
C LEU A 616 -3.04 -26.35 5.45
N GLY A 617 -2.34 -27.47 5.24
CA GLY A 617 -2.96 -28.77 4.94
C GLY A 617 -3.73 -28.82 3.61
N ILE A 618 -3.50 -27.88 2.69
CA ILE A 618 -4.24 -27.76 1.43
C ILE A 618 -3.79 -28.88 0.49
N LYS A 619 -4.75 -29.71 0.04
CA LYS A 619 -4.52 -30.79 -0.92
C LYS A 619 -5.23 -30.57 -2.25
N TYR A 620 -6.24 -29.70 -2.26
CA TYR A 620 -7.09 -29.47 -3.43
C TYR A 620 -7.03 -28.00 -3.84
N ARG A 621 -6.82 -27.76 -5.14
CA ARG A 621 -6.92 -26.44 -5.75
C ARG A 621 -8.10 -26.43 -6.70
N PHE A 622 -9.01 -25.49 -6.54
CA PHE A 622 -10.20 -25.36 -7.37
C PHE A 622 -10.09 -24.16 -8.30
N VAL A 623 -10.43 -24.36 -9.56
CA VAL A 623 -10.50 -23.31 -10.58
C VAL A 623 -11.75 -23.45 -11.42
N GLY A 624 -12.24 -22.34 -11.96
CA GLY A 624 -13.23 -22.38 -13.02
C GLY A 624 -12.56 -22.65 -14.36
N GLU A 625 -13.27 -23.33 -15.25
CA GLU A 625 -12.89 -23.46 -16.66
C GLU A 625 -12.77 -22.06 -17.30
N GLU A 626 -11.76 -21.86 -18.15
CA GLU A 626 -11.52 -20.53 -18.76
C GLU A 626 -11.23 -20.62 -20.27
N PRO A 627 -12.24 -20.90 -21.11
CA PRO A 627 -12.01 -21.13 -22.54
C PRO A 627 -11.75 -19.85 -23.35
N TYR A 628 -11.92 -18.66 -22.76
CA TYR A 628 -11.88 -17.37 -23.46
C TYR A 628 -10.80 -16.40 -22.98
N ASP A 629 -10.12 -16.69 -21.86
CA ASP A 629 -8.98 -15.88 -21.37
C ASP A 629 -7.72 -16.76 -21.45
N GLU A 630 -6.95 -16.55 -22.51
CA GLU A 630 -5.79 -17.39 -22.86
C GLU A 630 -4.77 -17.45 -21.72
N ILE A 631 -4.47 -16.32 -21.08
CA ILE A 631 -3.50 -16.22 -19.99
C ILE A 631 -3.96 -17.04 -18.78
N THR A 632 -5.23 -16.90 -18.42
CA THR A 632 -5.81 -17.66 -17.30
C THR A 632 -5.87 -19.16 -17.63
N ASN A 633 -6.16 -19.53 -18.87
CA ASN A 633 -6.13 -20.93 -19.30
C ASN A 633 -4.72 -21.53 -19.26
N GLN A 634 -3.69 -20.78 -19.68
CA GLN A 634 -2.29 -21.21 -19.55
C GLN A 634 -1.92 -21.44 -18.07
N TYR A 635 -2.39 -20.58 -17.18
CA TYR A 635 -2.22 -20.75 -15.73
C TYR A 635 -2.91 -22.04 -15.22
N ASN A 636 -4.15 -22.33 -15.67
CA ASN A 636 -4.83 -23.60 -15.36
C ASN A 636 -4.06 -24.83 -15.87
N LEU A 637 -3.52 -24.78 -17.10
CA LEU A 637 -2.74 -25.87 -17.67
C LEU A 637 -1.42 -26.09 -16.91
N ALA A 638 -0.73 -25.02 -16.54
CA ALA A 638 0.47 -25.10 -15.71
C ALA A 638 0.17 -25.71 -14.33
N MET A 639 -0.96 -25.36 -13.71
CA MET A 639 -1.38 -25.98 -12.44
C MET A 639 -1.61 -27.49 -12.59
N LYS A 640 -2.23 -27.95 -13.69
CA LYS A 640 -2.41 -29.39 -13.97
C LYS A 640 -1.08 -30.14 -14.03
N LYS A 641 -0.02 -29.49 -14.53
CA LYS A 641 1.33 -30.05 -14.63
C LYS A 641 2.09 -30.03 -13.30
N VAL A 642 2.05 -28.90 -12.58
CA VAL A 642 2.92 -28.63 -11.43
C VAL A 642 2.35 -29.21 -10.13
N LEU A 643 1.08 -28.96 -9.82
CA LEU A 643 0.48 -29.32 -8.52
C LEU A 643 0.60 -30.82 -8.15
N PRO A 644 0.41 -31.78 -9.08
CA PRO A 644 0.53 -33.20 -8.74
C PRO A 644 1.92 -33.61 -8.23
N GLN A 645 2.97 -32.89 -8.63
CA GLN A 645 4.35 -33.16 -8.20
C GLN A 645 4.54 -32.89 -6.69
N TYR A 646 3.65 -32.09 -6.09
CA TYR A 646 3.65 -31.73 -4.67
C TYR A 646 2.52 -32.43 -3.90
N GLY A 647 1.89 -33.46 -4.48
CA GLY A 647 0.80 -34.21 -3.85
C GLY A 647 -0.52 -33.44 -3.78
N MET A 648 -0.69 -32.41 -4.63
CA MET A 648 -1.91 -31.63 -4.73
C MET A 648 -2.72 -31.99 -5.98
N GLU A 649 -4.03 -31.88 -5.90
CA GLU A 649 -4.96 -32.12 -7.01
C GLU A 649 -5.57 -30.80 -7.50
N LEU A 650 -5.49 -30.54 -8.81
CA LEU A 650 -6.28 -29.48 -9.45
C LEU A 650 -7.66 -30.03 -9.84
N ILE A 651 -8.71 -29.36 -9.38
CA ILE A 651 -10.09 -29.64 -9.74
C ILE A 651 -10.62 -28.45 -10.54
N GLU A 652 -10.84 -28.66 -11.83
CA GLU A 652 -11.48 -27.70 -12.71
C GLU A 652 -13.00 -27.89 -12.71
N ILE A 653 -13.74 -26.82 -12.42
CA ILE A 653 -15.19 -26.79 -12.35
C ILE A 653 -15.73 -26.12 -13.62
N PRO A 654 -16.68 -26.76 -14.35
CA PRO A 654 -17.32 -26.16 -15.51
C PRO A 654 -17.93 -24.80 -15.19
N ARG A 655 -17.86 -23.84 -16.11
CA ARG A 655 -18.39 -22.50 -15.84
C ARG A 655 -19.92 -22.49 -15.74
N LYS A 656 -20.43 -21.67 -14.82
CA LYS A 656 -21.86 -21.40 -14.71
C LYS A 656 -22.33 -20.54 -15.88
N GLU A 657 -23.38 -21.00 -16.55
CA GLU A 657 -24.07 -20.29 -17.61
C GLU A 657 -25.36 -19.63 -17.12
N ALA A 658 -25.70 -18.51 -17.75
CA ALA A 658 -27.02 -17.90 -17.72
C ALA A 658 -27.37 -17.51 -19.17
N ASP A 659 -28.55 -17.91 -19.65
CA ASP A 659 -29.00 -17.68 -21.04
C ASP A 659 -28.00 -18.17 -22.11
N GLY A 660 -27.33 -19.31 -21.87
CA GLY A 660 -26.33 -19.87 -22.79
C GLY A 660 -25.02 -19.05 -22.89
N LYS A 661 -24.75 -18.16 -21.93
CA LYS A 661 -23.50 -17.41 -21.82
C LYS A 661 -22.89 -17.57 -20.44
N TYR A 662 -21.57 -17.66 -20.36
CA TYR A 662 -20.89 -17.71 -19.07
C TYR A 662 -21.08 -16.42 -18.27
N ILE A 663 -21.35 -16.59 -16.97
CA ILE A 663 -21.36 -15.48 -16.02
C ILE A 663 -19.91 -15.04 -15.78
N SER A 664 -19.52 -13.88 -16.33
CA SER A 664 -18.16 -13.34 -16.17
C SER A 664 -18.15 -11.94 -15.58
N ALA A 665 -17.11 -11.63 -14.80
CA ALA A 665 -16.90 -10.28 -14.26
C ALA A 665 -16.69 -9.23 -15.37
N SER A 666 -16.08 -9.63 -16.49
CA SER A 666 -15.91 -8.75 -17.67
C SER A 666 -17.25 -8.35 -18.28
N SER A 667 -18.20 -9.29 -18.38
CA SER A 667 -19.57 -8.99 -18.82
C SER A 667 -20.25 -8.01 -17.86
N VAL A 668 -20.08 -8.20 -16.55
CA VAL A 668 -20.63 -7.26 -15.55
C VAL A 668 -20.07 -5.85 -15.75
N ARG A 669 -18.74 -5.69 -15.86
CA ARG A 669 -18.13 -4.36 -16.06
C ARG A 669 -18.65 -3.67 -17.32
N ARG A 670 -18.81 -4.42 -18.42
CA ARG A 670 -19.44 -3.90 -19.64
C ARG A 670 -20.89 -3.46 -19.40
N TYR A 671 -21.70 -4.28 -18.73
CA TYR A 671 -23.09 -3.91 -18.40
C TYR A 671 -23.19 -2.74 -17.41
N MET A 672 -22.19 -2.51 -16.57
CA MET A 672 -22.09 -1.33 -15.72
C MET A 672 -21.83 -0.06 -16.55
N GLU A 673 -21.04 -0.14 -17.61
CA GLU A 673 -20.82 0.97 -18.55
C GLU A 673 -22.08 1.27 -19.38
N GLU A 674 -22.80 0.22 -19.76
CA GLU A 674 -24.08 0.30 -20.50
C GLU A 674 -25.27 0.68 -19.59
N ASN A 675 -25.06 0.76 -18.26
CA ASN A 675 -26.10 0.98 -17.25
C ASN A 675 -27.29 -0.02 -17.33
N ASN A 676 -27.02 -1.27 -17.71
CA ASN A 676 -28.04 -2.30 -17.92
C ASN A 676 -28.40 -3.03 -16.61
N ARG A 677 -29.29 -2.43 -15.80
CA ARG A 677 -29.68 -2.94 -14.47
C ARG A 677 -30.21 -4.37 -14.50
N GLU A 678 -31.06 -4.72 -15.46
CA GLU A 678 -31.64 -6.06 -15.54
C GLU A 678 -30.56 -7.14 -15.68
N LYS A 679 -29.59 -6.92 -16.58
CA LYS A 679 -28.46 -7.84 -16.75
C LYS A 679 -27.53 -7.85 -15.54
N LEU A 680 -27.32 -6.72 -14.87
CA LEU A 680 -26.53 -6.69 -13.62
C LEU A 680 -27.20 -7.50 -12.51
N VAL A 681 -28.53 -7.42 -12.36
CA VAL A 681 -29.29 -8.19 -11.36
C VAL A 681 -29.19 -9.69 -11.59
N ALA A 682 -29.18 -10.13 -12.85
CA ALA A 682 -29.02 -11.53 -13.21
C ALA A 682 -27.62 -12.10 -12.93
N LEU A 683 -26.58 -11.26 -12.89
CA LEU A 683 -25.18 -11.71 -12.77
C LEU A 683 -24.59 -11.53 -11.36
N LEU A 684 -25.17 -10.64 -10.54
CA LEU A 684 -24.63 -10.23 -9.25
C LEU A 684 -25.43 -10.75 -8.06
N PRO A 685 -24.76 -11.36 -7.05
CA PRO A 685 -25.35 -11.66 -5.75
C PRO A 685 -25.97 -10.42 -5.11
N LYS A 686 -27.06 -10.60 -4.36
CA LYS A 686 -27.74 -9.51 -3.63
C LYS A 686 -26.78 -8.71 -2.74
N THR A 687 -25.80 -9.38 -2.14
CA THR A 687 -24.77 -8.77 -1.29
C THR A 687 -23.85 -7.82 -2.07
N THR A 688 -23.35 -8.25 -3.24
CA THR A 688 -22.58 -7.38 -4.15
C THR A 688 -23.43 -6.21 -4.64
N ARG A 689 -24.67 -6.48 -5.03
CA ARG A 689 -25.61 -5.45 -5.51
C ARG A 689 -25.86 -4.34 -4.49
N LYS A 690 -26.05 -4.71 -3.22
CA LYS A 690 -26.23 -3.76 -2.13
C LYS A 690 -25.00 -2.85 -1.95
N LEU A 691 -23.79 -3.41 -2.01
CA LEU A 691 -22.55 -2.62 -1.91
C LEU A 691 -22.39 -1.63 -3.08
N LEU A 692 -22.90 -1.99 -4.26
CA LEU A 692 -22.81 -1.19 -5.47
C LEU A 692 -23.99 -0.22 -5.66
N GLY A 693 -24.96 -0.18 -4.74
CA GLY A 693 -26.17 0.64 -4.93
C GLY A 693 -27.06 0.21 -6.11
N ILE A 694 -27.04 -1.09 -6.45
CA ILE A 694 -27.85 -1.69 -7.53
C ILE A 694 -29.02 -2.45 -6.89
N ILE A 695 -30.05 -1.74 -6.42
CA ILE A 695 -31.12 -2.34 -5.60
C ILE A 695 -32.02 -3.27 -6.42
#